data_AF-A0A6P8JCG3-F1
#
_entry.id   AF-A0A6P8JCG3-F1
#
_cell.length_a   1.000
_cell.length_b   1.000
_cell.length_c   1.000
_cell.angle_alpha   90.00
_cell.angle_beta   90.00
_cell.angle_gamma   90.00
#
_symmetry.space_group_name_H-M   'P 1'
#
loop_
_entity.id
_entity.type
_entity.pdbx_description
1 polymer ?
#
loop_
_entity_poly.entity_id
_entity_poly.type
_entity_poly.pdbx_seq_one_letter_code
_entity_poly.pdbx_strand_id
1 'polypeptide(L)'
;MKIKTRSICVRRTRSSFRARPLLSLPEEVLLLILKFLPAKDLTNLRLVCSSLKNLIDTSSFLWLTVSFPGIWPSPRNLGILERAANVGNIEALIKIGLAHLYNEGITEDKRNSTNNAQVNGKIAAELFCMAERSLANRTPFTWFFVRPPWAPSGVCCKACVFKNMFEYCSGSEANDCLNKSLLYCVGKIMSLHQDANKKEESIQWLEKAKSLGSCHAAFEIWKLKSTERSLEPSLTLQSVRELRDIASSGNIEAQLMLAMEYAAGNLGGATKEQVSEFLTEFVARSKAMNAHRLFSFQTELNSTMRCILVDWLVEVAVMKDFSSEIVHIAVNCVDQFIMRRKVQRSELQLLGITCILIAARFQGKDIVTIREAAWLTDNTYKYEEVVRMMGEVMSCVRGQVRVLTTPDFIKLFSSLAAVDRTTECLASYIADLTILHTEFGRFSPSTIAASCLLLARAIQKIDLPWPLHMPQMCGLRMTDLLESTFFLHQKCLLDDSPIDHRNVKLKAIKEKYSDERFSKVSEFKIPSREELRSYLVPLSLRLERNRLKSQPSTNSLTPPNQDSLLDTSLISCFSESGYDGDMEDEGDLVLEDVMDDEDSFFDEFRSLDERSMLNRQLGDSSFLASEEYARSTSTPSILRQSHDKAFFEDDLEPMEIEPVAIDNVIDSSNEVHAPIARQPLKQIENNVEISDAPQKSTIKTNQRRKEIPLRTRRTRQSTVHGIES
;
A
#
# COMPACT_ATOMS: atom_id res chain seq x y z
N MET A 1 24.17 -56.46 57.57
CA MET A 1 24.69 -56.86 56.24
C MET A 1 24.94 -55.62 55.42
N LYS A 2 26.20 -55.35 55.05
CA LYS A 2 26.61 -54.20 54.23
C LYS A 2 26.57 -54.58 52.75
N ILE A 3 25.78 -53.89 51.94
CA ILE A 3 25.87 -53.97 50.47
C ILE A 3 26.85 -52.88 50.02
N LYS A 4 27.97 -53.30 49.44
CA LYS A 4 28.97 -52.43 48.81
C LYS A 4 28.50 -52.07 47.40
N THR A 5 28.20 -50.80 47.15
CA THR A 5 28.18 -50.22 45.80
C THR A 5 29.47 -49.43 45.58
N ARG A 6 30.28 -49.87 44.60
CA ARG A 6 31.52 -49.23 44.20
C ARG A 6 31.23 -47.88 43.56
N SER A 7 31.77 -46.80 44.12
CA SER A 7 31.79 -45.47 43.50
C SER A 7 32.81 -45.45 42.35
N ILE A 8 32.35 -45.25 41.12
CA ILE A 8 33.21 -44.97 39.96
C ILE A 8 33.69 -43.52 40.09
N CYS A 9 35.00 -43.33 40.25
CA CYS A 9 35.62 -42.00 40.23
C CYS A 9 35.64 -41.49 38.78
N VAL A 10 34.67 -40.65 38.42
CA VAL A 10 34.73 -39.86 37.18
C VAL A 10 35.75 -38.75 37.38
N ARG A 11 36.95 -38.92 36.83
CA ARG A 11 37.92 -37.82 36.69
C ARG A 11 37.29 -36.75 35.78
N ARG A 12 36.76 -35.68 36.38
CA ARG A 12 36.45 -34.44 35.66
C ARG A 12 37.76 -33.81 35.19
N THR A 13 38.15 -34.09 33.96
CA THR A 13 39.12 -33.26 33.23
C THR A 13 38.48 -31.89 33.02
N ARG A 14 38.92 -30.88 33.78
CA ARG A 14 38.63 -29.47 33.46
C ARG A 14 39.35 -29.13 32.16
N SER A 15 38.69 -29.35 31.02
CA SER A 15 39.06 -28.73 29.76
C SER A 15 38.85 -27.23 29.90
N SER A 16 39.95 -26.49 30.06
CA SER A 16 39.95 -25.04 29.89
C SER A 16 39.73 -24.76 28.40
N PHE A 17 38.48 -24.63 27.97
CA PHE A 17 38.18 -24.02 26.68
C PHE A 17 38.66 -22.56 26.72
N ARG A 18 39.88 -22.29 26.23
CA ARG A 18 40.33 -20.92 25.96
C ARG A 18 39.38 -20.35 24.90
N ALA A 19 38.58 -19.36 25.27
CA ALA A 19 37.76 -18.62 24.32
C ALA A 19 38.67 -18.07 23.22
N ARG A 20 38.46 -18.50 21.98
CA ARG A 20 39.18 -17.97 20.83
C ARG A 20 38.70 -16.53 20.61
N PRO A 21 39.60 -15.54 20.44
CA PRO A 21 39.20 -14.15 20.20
C PRO A 21 38.45 -14.03 18.87
N LEU A 22 37.51 -13.09 18.77
CA LEU A 22 36.65 -12.91 17.59
C LEU A 22 37.44 -12.85 16.28
N LEU A 23 38.56 -12.11 16.25
CA LEU A 23 39.42 -11.95 15.08
C LEU A 23 40.22 -13.20 14.69
N SER A 24 40.15 -14.27 15.47
CA SER A 24 40.76 -15.58 15.11
C SER A 24 39.79 -16.50 14.35
N LEU A 25 38.54 -16.05 14.14
CA LEU A 25 37.58 -16.75 13.31
C LEU A 25 37.90 -16.52 11.82
N PRO A 26 37.56 -17.49 10.93
CA PRO A 26 37.63 -17.29 9.48
C PRO A 26 36.82 -16.06 9.03
N GLU A 27 37.26 -15.42 7.95
CA GLU A 27 36.62 -14.21 7.42
C GLU A 27 35.15 -14.45 7.07
N GLU A 28 34.80 -15.62 6.54
CA GLU A 28 33.42 -15.98 6.18
C GLU A 28 32.51 -15.99 7.42
N VAL A 29 33.03 -16.47 8.55
CA VAL A 29 32.29 -16.49 9.83
C VAL A 29 32.14 -15.07 10.35
N LEU A 30 33.19 -14.25 10.26
CA LEU A 30 33.12 -12.84 10.62
C LEU A 30 32.08 -12.10 9.78
N LEU A 31 32.05 -12.29 8.46
CA LEU A 31 31.04 -11.68 7.58
C LEU A 31 29.62 -12.12 7.95
N LEU A 32 29.43 -13.39 8.32
CA LEU A 32 28.12 -13.90 8.77
C LEU A 32 27.68 -13.34 10.12
N ILE A 33 28.61 -12.95 10.98
CA ILE A 33 28.31 -12.24 12.24
C ILE A 33 28.00 -10.77 11.95
N LEU A 34 28.87 -10.11 11.17
CA LEU A 34 28.79 -8.68 10.88
C LEU A 34 27.56 -8.29 10.06
N LYS A 35 27.03 -9.17 9.19
CA LYS A 35 25.85 -8.87 8.36
C LYS A 35 24.58 -8.50 9.15
N PHE A 36 24.52 -8.86 10.43
CA PHE A 36 23.38 -8.56 11.29
C PHE A 36 23.52 -7.23 12.06
N LEU A 37 24.67 -6.56 11.93
CA LEU A 37 24.91 -5.27 12.56
C LEU A 37 24.41 -4.13 11.67
N PRO A 38 23.75 -3.10 12.23
CA PRO A 38 23.38 -1.90 11.49
C PRO A 38 24.62 -1.11 11.06
N ALA A 39 24.47 -0.25 10.06
CA ALA A 39 25.56 0.55 9.50
C ALA A 39 26.32 1.37 10.55
N LYS A 40 25.61 1.87 11.57
CA LYS A 40 26.21 2.62 12.69
C LYS A 40 27.25 1.75 13.43
N ASP A 41 26.89 0.52 13.75
CA ASP A 41 27.75 -0.40 14.51
C ASP A 41 28.92 -0.91 13.65
N LEU A 42 28.68 -1.19 12.37
CA LEU A 42 29.76 -1.50 11.43
C LEU A 42 30.75 -0.34 11.29
N THR A 43 30.27 0.90 11.25
CA THR A 43 31.13 2.08 11.17
C THR A 43 31.95 2.26 12.45
N ASN A 44 31.39 1.94 13.62
CA ASN A 44 32.14 1.93 14.88
C ASN A 44 33.20 0.82 14.90
N LEU A 45 32.84 -0.41 14.48
CA LEU A 45 33.78 -1.55 14.41
C LEU A 45 34.93 -1.30 13.43
N ARG A 46 34.65 -0.62 12.32
CA ARG A 46 35.65 -0.18 11.34
C ARG A 46 36.75 0.69 11.96
N LEU A 47 36.46 1.41 13.05
CA LEU A 47 37.44 2.26 13.75
C LEU A 47 38.30 1.49 14.76
N VAL A 48 37.96 0.23 15.08
CA VAL A 48 38.62 -0.54 16.15
C VAL A 48 40.00 -1.05 15.71
N CYS A 49 40.11 -1.66 14.53
CA CYS A 49 41.40 -2.16 14.01
C CYS A 49 41.45 -2.23 12.48
N SER A 50 42.68 -2.29 11.92
CA SER A 50 42.90 -2.31 10.47
C SER A 50 42.33 -3.56 9.78
N SER A 51 42.38 -4.72 10.44
CA SER A 51 41.80 -5.96 9.90
C SER A 51 40.28 -5.84 9.70
N LEU A 52 39.54 -5.37 10.72
CA LEU A 52 38.10 -5.13 10.60
C LEU A 52 37.80 -4.02 9.60
N LYS A 53 38.61 -2.96 9.56
CA LYS A 53 38.46 -1.90 8.56
C LYS A 53 38.55 -2.46 7.14
N ASN A 54 39.56 -3.26 6.85
CA ASN A 54 39.74 -3.86 5.53
C ASN A 54 38.60 -4.82 5.20
N LEU A 55 38.23 -5.70 6.13
CA LEU A 55 37.13 -6.65 5.96
C LEU A 55 35.80 -5.94 5.64
N ILE A 56 35.49 -4.87 6.40
CA ILE A 56 34.27 -4.08 6.21
C ILE A 56 34.35 -3.26 4.92
N ASP A 57 35.46 -2.56 4.66
CA ASP A 57 35.59 -1.68 3.49
C ASP A 57 35.61 -2.46 2.16
N THR A 58 36.15 -3.67 2.13
CA THR A 58 36.29 -4.48 0.91
C THR A 58 35.06 -5.38 0.63
N SER A 59 34.23 -5.68 1.63
CA SER A 59 33.13 -6.63 1.47
C SER A 59 31.86 -6.03 0.85
N SER A 60 31.68 -6.21 -0.45
CA SER A 60 30.43 -5.83 -1.15
C SER A 60 29.20 -6.53 -0.58
N PHE A 61 29.35 -7.76 -0.07
CA PHE A 61 28.25 -8.51 0.53
C PHE A 61 27.71 -7.86 1.81
N LEU A 62 28.58 -7.32 2.66
CA LEU A 62 28.14 -6.57 3.85
C LEU A 62 27.41 -5.31 3.44
N TRP A 63 27.94 -4.52 2.50
CA TRP A 63 27.31 -3.29 2.04
C TRP A 63 25.99 -3.53 1.29
N LEU A 64 25.83 -4.68 0.64
CA LEU A 64 24.57 -5.09 0.01
C LEU A 64 23.47 -5.40 1.04
N THR A 65 23.84 -5.89 2.23
CA THR A 65 22.89 -6.40 3.24
C THR A 65 22.74 -5.52 4.48
N VAL A 66 23.64 -4.56 4.69
CA VAL A 66 23.62 -3.64 5.83
C VAL A 66 22.31 -2.83 5.89
N SER A 67 21.83 -2.61 7.10
CA SER A 67 20.64 -1.79 7.36
C SER A 67 20.98 -0.41 7.91
N PHE A 68 20.12 0.58 7.63
CA PHE A 68 20.28 1.98 8.02
C PHE A 68 19.11 2.50 8.90
N PRO A 69 18.68 1.80 9.96
CA PRO A 69 17.53 2.19 10.78
C PRO A 69 17.67 3.62 11.34
N GLY A 70 16.70 4.49 11.04
CA GLY A 70 16.67 5.87 11.55
C GLY A 70 17.80 6.76 11.03
N ILE A 71 18.55 6.30 10.02
CA ILE A 71 19.61 7.06 9.36
C ILE A 71 19.05 7.60 8.05
N TRP A 72 18.89 8.92 8.00
CA TRP A 72 18.54 9.65 6.78
C TRP A 72 19.80 10.25 6.11
N PRO A 73 19.86 10.34 4.76
CA PRO A 73 20.96 10.98 4.05
C PRO A 73 21.21 12.43 4.50
N SER A 74 22.48 12.73 4.73
CA SER A 74 23.00 14.05 5.09
C SER A 74 24.45 14.20 4.64
N PRO A 75 25.00 15.42 4.49
CA PRO A 75 26.40 15.62 4.11
C PRO A 75 27.40 14.83 4.96
N ARG A 76 27.06 14.55 6.24
CA ARG A 76 27.93 13.84 7.18
C ARG A 76 27.99 12.32 6.97
N ASN A 77 26.93 11.72 6.43
CA ASN A 77 26.80 10.26 6.31
C ASN A 77 26.61 9.77 4.86
N LEU A 78 26.48 10.70 3.90
CA LEU A 78 26.18 10.40 2.50
C LEU A 78 27.17 9.40 1.90
N GLY A 79 28.48 9.57 2.12
CA GLY A 79 29.48 8.66 1.56
C GLY A 79 29.35 7.20 2.00
N ILE A 80 28.78 6.92 3.19
CA ILE A 80 28.52 5.55 3.65
C ILE A 80 27.28 4.98 2.95
N LEU A 81 26.24 5.79 2.80
CA LEU A 81 25.02 5.43 2.09
C LEU A 81 25.29 5.22 0.59
N GLU A 82 26.06 6.10 -0.05
CA GLU A 82 26.48 5.98 -1.46
C GLU A 82 27.29 4.70 -1.69
N ARG A 83 28.17 4.35 -0.75
CA ARG A 83 28.89 3.07 -0.84
C ARG A 83 27.94 1.88 -0.88
N ALA A 84 26.92 1.87 -0.03
CA ALA A 84 25.91 0.81 -0.04
C ALA A 84 25.04 0.86 -1.31
N ALA A 85 24.66 2.05 -1.76
CA ALA A 85 23.88 2.24 -2.98
C ALA A 85 24.62 1.72 -4.24
N ASN A 86 25.92 1.98 -4.34
CA ASN A 86 26.78 1.56 -5.46
C ASN A 86 26.85 0.03 -5.63
N VAL A 87 26.65 -0.73 -4.56
CA VAL A 87 26.60 -2.21 -4.62
C VAL A 87 25.18 -2.76 -4.76
N GLY A 88 24.15 -1.90 -4.84
CA GLY A 88 22.76 -2.32 -5.03
C GLY A 88 21.92 -2.43 -3.74
N ASN A 89 22.35 -1.82 -2.63
CA ASN A 89 21.57 -1.84 -1.39
C ASN A 89 20.26 -1.05 -1.54
N ILE A 90 19.13 -1.76 -1.47
CA ILE A 90 17.79 -1.19 -1.67
C ILE A 90 17.44 -0.09 -0.67
N GLU A 91 17.82 -0.25 0.59
CA GLU A 91 17.50 0.75 1.62
C GLU A 91 18.23 2.07 1.34
N ALA A 92 19.51 1.99 0.99
CA ALA A 92 20.30 3.15 0.62
C ALA A 92 19.78 3.80 -0.68
N LEU A 93 19.52 3.01 -1.73
CA LEU A 93 19.01 3.49 -3.01
C LEU A 93 17.70 4.25 -2.85
N ILE A 94 16.74 3.70 -2.10
CA ILE A 94 15.44 4.36 -1.85
C ILE A 94 15.63 5.65 -1.05
N LYS A 95 16.39 5.60 0.05
CA LYS A 95 16.57 6.78 0.93
C LYS A 95 17.28 7.93 0.22
N ILE A 96 18.38 7.66 -0.47
CA ILE A 96 19.12 8.68 -1.23
C ILE A 96 18.27 9.21 -2.39
N GLY A 97 17.58 8.32 -3.13
CA GLY A 97 16.70 8.72 -4.24
C GLY A 97 15.58 9.65 -3.78
N LEU A 98 14.93 9.35 -2.65
CA LEU A 98 13.90 10.22 -2.07
C LEU A 98 14.44 11.52 -1.50
N ALA A 99 15.62 11.48 -0.88
CA ALA A 99 16.30 12.68 -0.39
C ALA A 99 16.61 13.68 -1.53
N HIS A 100 17.05 13.20 -2.70
CA HIS A 100 17.19 14.06 -3.88
C HIS A 100 15.83 14.49 -4.45
N LEU A 101 14.88 13.55 -4.62
CA LEU A 101 13.56 13.84 -5.20
C LEU A 101 12.85 14.99 -4.47
N TYR A 102 12.93 14.99 -3.14
CA TYR A 102 12.24 15.97 -2.29
C TYR A 102 13.17 17.04 -1.69
N ASN A 103 14.44 17.06 -2.11
CA ASN A 103 15.47 18.00 -1.64
C ASN A 103 15.55 18.07 -0.10
N GLU A 104 15.67 16.91 0.53
CA GLU A 104 15.63 16.75 1.98
C GLU A 104 16.94 16.11 2.47
N GLY A 105 17.61 16.76 3.42
CA GLY A 105 18.81 16.24 4.07
C GLY A 105 20.16 16.47 3.35
N ILE A 106 20.20 16.55 2.01
CA ILE A 106 21.48 16.52 1.25
C ILE A 106 22.05 17.90 0.86
N THR A 107 21.21 18.90 0.58
CA THR A 107 21.65 20.23 0.12
C THR A 107 21.61 21.28 1.23
N GLU A 108 22.71 21.99 1.49
CA GLU A 108 22.76 23.13 2.41
C GLU A 108 22.25 24.45 1.76
N ASP A 109 22.40 24.59 0.43
CA ASP A 109 22.03 25.80 -0.30
C ASP A 109 20.64 25.74 -0.94
N LYS A 110 19.63 26.23 -0.20
CA LYS A 110 18.25 26.42 -0.69
C LYS A 110 18.08 27.57 -1.72
N ARG A 111 19.15 28.31 -2.04
CA ARG A 111 19.07 29.58 -2.80
C ARG A 111 18.99 29.44 -4.33
N ASN A 112 19.35 28.28 -4.90
CA ASN A 112 19.32 28.00 -6.35
C ASN A 112 18.36 26.85 -6.72
N SER A 113 17.06 27.02 -6.48
CA SER A 113 16.05 25.96 -6.57
C SER A 113 15.89 25.29 -7.96
N THR A 114 16.09 26.02 -9.06
CA THR A 114 15.87 25.51 -10.43
C THR A 114 16.99 24.60 -10.94
N ASN A 115 18.26 24.99 -10.77
CA ASN A 115 19.41 24.12 -11.08
C ASN A 115 19.44 22.89 -10.16
N ASN A 116 19.04 23.05 -8.90
CA ASN A 116 18.97 21.94 -7.94
C ASN A 116 17.94 20.89 -8.37
N ALA A 117 16.78 21.28 -8.93
CA ALA A 117 15.75 20.34 -9.34
C ALA A 117 16.18 19.45 -10.53
N GLN A 118 16.94 19.98 -11.49
CA GLN A 118 17.45 19.18 -12.62
C GLN A 118 18.52 18.18 -12.17
N VAL A 119 19.49 18.65 -11.40
CA VAL A 119 20.60 17.81 -10.89
C VAL A 119 20.06 16.73 -9.95
N ASN A 120 19.23 17.12 -8.97
CA ASN A 120 18.61 16.16 -8.07
C ASN A 120 17.69 15.17 -8.81
N GLY A 121 16.94 15.64 -9.81
CA GLY A 121 16.08 14.79 -10.62
C GLY A 121 16.87 13.74 -11.40
N LYS A 122 18.03 14.10 -11.97
CA LYS A 122 18.92 13.15 -12.63
C LYS A 122 19.47 12.09 -11.66
N ILE A 123 20.01 12.52 -10.52
CA ILE A 123 20.58 11.60 -9.52
C ILE A 123 19.49 10.65 -8.96
N ALA A 124 18.32 11.19 -8.63
CA ALA A 124 17.19 10.38 -8.17
C ALA A 124 16.75 9.36 -9.23
N ALA A 125 16.71 9.73 -10.51
CA ALA A 125 16.41 8.79 -11.60
C ALA A 125 17.44 7.65 -11.68
N GLU A 126 18.73 7.94 -11.62
CA GLU A 126 19.80 6.93 -11.63
C GLU A 126 19.63 5.93 -10.47
N LEU A 127 19.37 6.43 -9.26
CA LEU A 127 19.18 5.61 -8.06
C LEU A 127 17.90 4.75 -8.13
N PHE A 128 16.79 5.32 -8.61
CA PHE A 128 15.55 4.56 -8.82
C PHE A 128 15.73 3.50 -9.93
N CYS A 129 16.45 3.82 -10.99
CA CYS A 129 16.81 2.86 -12.03
C CYS A 129 17.62 1.68 -11.48
N MET A 130 18.61 1.96 -10.62
CA MET A 130 19.39 0.93 -9.92
C MET A 130 18.53 0.11 -8.95
N ALA A 131 17.58 0.74 -8.25
CA ALA A 131 16.67 0.05 -7.33
C ALA A 131 15.77 -0.97 -8.04
N GLU A 132 15.19 -0.59 -9.19
CA GLU A 132 14.35 -1.48 -10.00
C GLU A 132 15.15 -2.61 -10.64
N ARG A 133 16.42 -2.40 -10.99
CA ARG A 133 17.31 -3.49 -11.45
C ARG A 133 17.60 -4.49 -10.35
N SER A 134 17.85 -3.98 -9.15
CA SER A 134 18.14 -4.80 -7.98
C SER A 134 16.93 -5.61 -7.50
N LEU A 135 15.72 -5.29 -7.99
CA LEU A 135 14.45 -5.95 -7.67
C LEU A 135 13.68 -6.42 -8.92
N ALA A 136 14.37 -6.78 -10.00
CA ALA A 136 13.77 -7.06 -11.33
C ALA A 136 12.65 -8.13 -11.38
N ASN A 137 12.53 -8.99 -10.35
CA ASN A 137 11.48 -10.02 -10.25
C ASN A 137 10.38 -9.68 -9.24
N ARG A 138 10.33 -8.44 -8.74
CA ARG A 138 9.26 -7.96 -7.84
C ARG A 138 8.41 -6.91 -8.53
N THR A 139 7.29 -6.57 -7.90
CA THR A 139 6.41 -5.48 -8.36
C THR A 139 7.19 -4.17 -8.46
N PRO A 140 7.28 -3.56 -9.65
CA PRO A 140 7.92 -2.26 -9.80
C PRO A 140 7.18 -1.19 -8.98
N PHE A 141 7.92 -0.28 -8.36
CA PHE A 141 7.36 0.64 -7.37
C PHE A 141 7.79 2.09 -7.57
N THR A 142 8.90 2.36 -8.25
CA THR A 142 9.42 3.74 -8.37
C THR A 142 8.44 4.70 -9.05
N TRP A 143 7.57 4.17 -9.93
CA TRP A 143 6.51 4.93 -10.60
C TRP A 143 5.62 5.75 -9.65
N PHE A 144 5.33 5.26 -8.44
CA PHE A 144 4.40 5.98 -7.55
C PHE A 144 5.05 7.23 -6.91
N PHE A 145 6.37 7.29 -6.78
CA PHE A 145 7.06 8.48 -6.24
C PHE A 145 6.96 9.68 -7.20
N VAL A 146 6.92 9.38 -8.49
CA VAL A 146 6.90 10.34 -9.60
C VAL A 146 5.53 10.49 -10.27
N ARG A 147 4.46 9.97 -9.64
CA ARG A 147 3.08 10.08 -10.14
C ARG A 147 2.68 11.54 -10.48
N PRO A 148 2.02 11.79 -11.64
CA PRO A 148 1.42 13.08 -11.99
C PRO A 148 0.18 13.40 -11.13
N PRO A 149 -0.33 14.65 -11.10
CA PRO A 149 0.12 15.81 -11.87
C PRO A 149 1.42 16.41 -11.35
N TRP A 150 2.18 17.02 -12.26
CA TRP A 150 3.35 17.85 -11.94
C TRP A 150 3.01 19.32 -12.14
N ALA A 151 3.75 20.21 -11.49
CA ALA A 151 3.55 21.65 -11.67
C ALA A 151 3.65 22.02 -13.17
N PRO A 152 2.66 22.73 -13.75
CA PRO A 152 2.63 23.08 -15.16
C PRO A 152 3.68 24.15 -15.53
N SER A 153 4.17 24.91 -14.55
CA SER A 153 5.20 25.93 -14.72
C SER A 153 6.43 25.63 -13.87
N GLY A 154 7.62 25.68 -14.48
CA GLY A 154 8.91 25.48 -13.82
C GLY A 154 9.48 24.06 -13.88
N VAL A 155 10.73 23.90 -13.40
CA VAL A 155 11.42 22.61 -13.35
C VAL A 155 10.92 21.81 -12.14
N CYS A 156 9.98 20.89 -12.36
CA CYS A 156 9.55 19.94 -11.34
C CYS A 156 10.55 18.78 -11.22
N CYS A 157 11.10 18.52 -10.02
CA CYS A 157 12.03 17.41 -9.79
C CYS A 157 11.43 16.05 -10.21
N LYS A 158 10.14 15.79 -9.91
CA LYS A 158 9.45 14.57 -10.35
C LYS A 158 9.39 14.43 -11.87
N ALA A 159 9.09 15.52 -12.58
CA ALA A 159 9.08 15.54 -14.05
C ALA A 159 10.48 15.32 -14.62
N CYS A 160 11.52 15.87 -13.96
CA CYS A 160 12.91 15.64 -14.33
C CYS A 160 13.32 14.18 -14.12
N VAL A 161 12.92 13.55 -13.01
CA VAL A 161 13.15 12.11 -12.79
C VAL A 161 12.49 11.30 -13.90
N PHE A 162 11.22 11.54 -14.19
CA PHE A 162 10.51 10.85 -15.26
C PHE A 162 11.21 11.03 -16.62
N LYS A 163 11.60 12.27 -16.98
CA LYS A 163 12.32 12.56 -18.23
C LYS A 163 13.63 11.75 -18.33
N ASN A 164 14.43 11.72 -17.28
CA ASN A 164 15.69 10.95 -17.27
C ASN A 164 15.42 9.43 -17.35
N MET A 165 14.40 8.92 -16.65
CA MET A 165 14.00 7.50 -16.77
C MET A 165 13.52 7.16 -18.18
N PHE A 166 12.77 8.06 -18.81
CA PHE A 166 12.28 7.93 -20.18
C PHE A 166 13.43 7.91 -21.20
N GLU A 167 14.37 8.87 -21.10
CA GLU A 167 15.56 8.94 -21.94
C GLU A 167 16.42 7.68 -21.77
N TYR A 168 16.59 7.21 -20.53
CA TYR A 168 17.30 5.97 -20.23
C TYR A 168 16.71 4.76 -20.96
N CYS A 169 15.38 4.69 -21.05
CA CYS A 169 14.69 3.60 -21.76
C CYS A 169 14.63 3.79 -23.28
N SER A 170 14.91 5.00 -23.79
CA SER A 170 14.82 5.35 -25.22
C SER A 170 16.16 5.27 -25.97
N GLY A 171 17.31 5.30 -25.28
CA GLY A 171 18.64 5.34 -25.89
C GLY A 171 19.10 4.03 -26.55
N SER A 172 19.88 4.13 -27.65
CA SER A 172 20.32 2.97 -28.47
C SER A 172 21.43 2.10 -27.86
N GLU A 173 22.06 2.53 -26.75
CA GLU A 173 23.02 1.72 -25.98
C GLU A 173 22.34 0.72 -25.03
N ALA A 174 21.00 0.71 -24.97
CA ALA A 174 20.20 -0.10 -24.04
C ALA A 174 19.96 -1.55 -24.48
N ASN A 175 20.67 -2.06 -25.49
CA ASN A 175 20.33 -3.34 -26.14
C ASN A 175 20.69 -4.60 -25.33
N ASP A 176 21.51 -4.53 -24.27
CA ASP A 176 21.86 -5.71 -23.45
C ASP A 176 21.27 -5.71 -22.02
N CYS A 177 20.54 -4.67 -21.59
CA CYS A 177 19.97 -4.60 -20.23
C CYS A 177 18.70 -3.73 -20.13
N LEU A 178 17.80 -3.84 -21.11
CA LEU A 178 16.50 -3.16 -21.02
C LEU A 178 15.70 -3.79 -19.86
N ASN A 179 15.55 -3.05 -18.75
CA ASN A 179 14.87 -3.56 -17.58
C ASN A 179 13.35 -3.44 -17.75
N LYS A 180 12.69 -4.60 -17.85
CA LYS A 180 11.23 -4.72 -17.95
C LYS A 180 10.46 -3.95 -16.85
N SER A 181 11.02 -3.83 -15.65
CA SER A 181 10.45 -3.03 -14.55
C SER A 181 10.48 -1.53 -14.84
N LEU A 182 11.54 -1.02 -15.48
CA LEU A 182 11.66 0.40 -15.83
C LEU A 182 10.71 0.78 -16.96
N LEU A 183 10.63 -0.05 -18.00
CA LEU A 183 9.66 0.15 -19.07
C LEU A 183 8.22 0.16 -18.52
N TYR A 184 7.90 -0.76 -17.60
CA TYR A 184 6.63 -0.75 -16.89
C TYR A 184 6.44 0.55 -16.10
N CYS A 185 7.43 1.01 -15.34
CA CYS A 185 7.32 2.26 -14.59
C CYS A 185 7.05 3.46 -15.51
N VAL A 186 7.77 3.58 -16.63
CA VAL A 186 7.56 4.65 -17.62
C VAL A 186 6.13 4.57 -18.18
N GLY A 187 5.72 3.39 -18.66
CA GLY A 187 4.36 3.17 -19.17
C GLY A 187 3.28 3.48 -18.13
N LYS A 188 3.45 3.02 -16.89
CA LYS A 188 2.51 3.28 -15.79
C LYS A 188 2.41 4.75 -15.43
N ILE A 189 3.50 5.51 -15.41
CA ILE A 189 3.46 6.96 -15.17
C ILE A 189 2.69 7.66 -16.30
N MET A 190 2.91 7.23 -17.55
CA MET A 190 2.23 7.80 -18.71
C MET A 190 0.73 7.50 -18.70
N SER A 191 0.31 6.29 -18.33
CA SER A 191 -1.11 5.92 -18.24
C SER A 191 -1.89 6.71 -17.19
N LEU A 192 -1.19 7.26 -16.18
CA LEU A 192 -1.78 8.11 -15.13
C LEU A 192 -1.95 9.58 -15.54
N HIS A 193 -1.51 9.98 -16.74
CA HIS A 193 -1.77 11.31 -17.26
C HIS A 193 -3.23 11.44 -17.74
N GLN A 194 -3.80 12.64 -17.60
CA GLN A 194 -5.13 12.94 -18.12
C GLN A 194 -5.17 13.09 -19.66
N ASP A 195 -4.02 13.36 -20.27
CA ASP A 195 -3.85 13.52 -21.72
C ASP A 195 -4.00 12.19 -22.47
N ALA A 196 -4.94 12.12 -23.42
CA ALA A 196 -5.26 10.92 -24.19
C ALA A 196 -4.07 10.44 -25.04
N ASN A 197 -3.30 11.35 -25.64
CA ASN A 197 -2.14 10.98 -26.47
C ASN A 197 -1.07 10.26 -25.63
N LYS A 198 -0.86 10.73 -24.39
CA LYS A 198 0.07 10.08 -23.45
C LYS A 198 -0.42 8.71 -23.00
N LYS A 199 -1.73 8.49 -22.93
CA LYS A 199 -2.30 7.16 -22.65
C LYS A 199 -2.05 6.20 -23.81
N GLU A 200 -2.14 6.64 -25.06
CA GLU A 200 -1.83 5.79 -26.20
C GLU A 200 -0.33 5.43 -26.27
N GLU A 201 0.55 6.42 -26.08
CA GLU A 201 2.00 6.16 -25.95
C GLU A 201 2.32 5.21 -24.79
N SER A 202 1.56 5.29 -23.69
CA SER A 202 1.75 4.40 -22.53
C SER A 202 1.61 2.92 -22.91
N ILE A 203 0.67 2.59 -23.80
CA ILE A 203 0.46 1.21 -24.27
C ILE A 203 1.70 0.72 -25.02
N GLN A 204 2.32 1.56 -25.85
CA GLN A 204 3.54 1.19 -26.57
C GLN A 204 4.69 0.84 -25.62
N TRP A 205 4.85 1.60 -24.54
CA TRP A 205 5.86 1.31 -23.51
C TRP A 205 5.56 0.04 -22.73
N LEU A 206 4.29 -0.18 -22.38
CA LEU A 206 3.87 -1.40 -21.70
C LEU A 206 4.02 -2.64 -22.61
N GLU A 207 3.76 -2.53 -23.91
CA GLU A 207 3.92 -3.65 -24.85
C GLU A 207 5.41 -4.02 -25.01
N LYS A 208 6.32 -3.03 -25.02
CA LYS A 208 7.77 -3.28 -24.93
C LYS A 208 8.15 -3.97 -23.61
N ALA A 209 7.56 -3.58 -22.48
CA ALA A 209 7.81 -4.24 -21.20
C ALA A 209 7.28 -5.70 -21.19
N LYS A 210 6.11 -5.92 -21.78
CA LYS A 210 5.48 -7.23 -21.92
C LYS A 210 6.31 -8.16 -22.82
N SER A 211 6.85 -7.68 -23.93
CA SER A 211 7.71 -8.50 -24.81
C SER A 211 9.00 -8.98 -24.13
N LEU A 212 9.46 -8.28 -23.09
CA LEU A 212 10.55 -8.71 -22.20
C LEU A 212 10.08 -9.60 -21.02
N GLY A 213 8.82 -10.05 -21.01
CA GLY A 213 8.27 -10.91 -19.96
C GLY A 213 7.88 -10.18 -18.67
N SER A 214 7.41 -8.93 -18.75
CA SER A 214 6.78 -8.25 -17.61
C SER A 214 5.31 -8.64 -17.47
N CYS A 215 4.99 -9.39 -16.41
CA CYS A 215 3.62 -9.75 -16.08
C CYS A 215 2.79 -8.55 -15.61
N HIS A 216 3.40 -7.58 -14.91
CA HIS A 216 2.77 -6.33 -14.51
C HIS A 216 2.35 -5.49 -15.70
N ALA A 217 3.18 -5.41 -16.74
CA ALA A 217 2.83 -4.69 -17.95
C ALA A 217 1.72 -5.37 -18.73
N ALA A 218 1.76 -6.71 -18.83
CA ALA A 218 0.70 -7.48 -19.47
C ALA A 218 -0.65 -7.26 -18.76
N PHE A 219 -0.68 -7.27 -17.43
CA PHE A 219 -1.88 -7.00 -16.65
C PHE A 219 -2.38 -5.55 -16.82
N GLU A 220 -1.48 -4.57 -16.82
CA GLU A 220 -1.86 -3.16 -17.01
C GLU A 220 -2.47 -2.92 -18.40
N ILE A 221 -1.88 -3.52 -19.44
CA ILE A 221 -2.44 -3.48 -20.80
C ILE A 221 -3.83 -4.11 -20.82
N TRP A 222 -3.98 -5.28 -20.20
CA TRP A 222 -5.27 -5.97 -20.11
C TRP A 222 -6.33 -5.08 -19.43
N LYS A 223 -5.97 -4.39 -18.35
CA LYS A 223 -6.87 -3.45 -17.64
C LYS A 223 -7.27 -2.26 -18.51
N LEU A 224 -6.31 -1.66 -19.21
CA LEU A 224 -6.57 -0.53 -20.12
C LEU A 224 -7.53 -0.94 -21.24
N LYS A 225 -7.25 -2.07 -21.91
CA LYS A 225 -8.08 -2.59 -23.02
C LYS A 225 -9.46 -3.05 -22.54
N SER A 226 -9.58 -3.61 -21.33
CA SER A 226 -10.86 -4.10 -20.78
C SER A 226 -11.85 -2.97 -20.49
N THR A 227 -11.37 -1.75 -20.25
CA THR A 227 -12.24 -0.58 -20.02
C THR A 227 -13.08 -0.25 -21.28
N GLU A 228 -12.58 -0.58 -22.48
CA GLU A 228 -13.21 -0.27 -23.78
C GLU A 228 -14.12 -1.38 -24.34
N ARG A 229 -14.17 -2.58 -23.73
CA ARG A 229 -14.64 -3.84 -24.37
C ARG A 229 -16.08 -4.29 -24.06
N SER A 230 -16.96 -3.39 -23.62
CA SER A 230 -18.22 -3.74 -22.92
C SER A 230 -19.35 -4.40 -23.74
N LEU A 231 -19.18 -4.74 -25.03
CA LEU A 231 -20.35 -5.04 -25.89
C LEU A 231 -20.35 -6.40 -26.60
N GLU A 232 -19.25 -7.17 -26.60
CA GLU A 232 -19.15 -8.42 -27.42
C GLU A 232 -18.75 -9.67 -26.60
N PRO A 233 -19.55 -10.76 -26.60
CA PRO A 233 -19.24 -12.00 -25.87
C PRO A 233 -17.91 -12.68 -26.27
N SER A 234 -17.56 -12.63 -27.56
CA SER A 234 -16.32 -13.22 -28.09
C SER A 234 -15.06 -12.52 -27.57
N LEU A 235 -15.12 -11.19 -27.44
CA LEU A 235 -14.04 -10.37 -26.86
C LEU A 235 -13.89 -10.64 -25.36
N THR A 236 -14.98 -10.89 -24.66
CA THR A 236 -14.99 -11.24 -23.23
C THR A 236 -14.28 -12.58 -23.00
N LEU A 237 -14.60 -13.61 -23.80
CA LEU A 237 -13.96 -14.92 -23.70
C LEU A 237 -12.46 -14.86 -23.99
N GLN A 238 -12.04 -14.12 -25.03
CA GLN A 238 -10.61 -13.90 -25.31
C GLN A 238 -9.92 -13.15 -24.16
N SER A 239 -10.57 -12.14 -23.59
CA SER A 239 -10.05 -11.36 -22.47
C SER A 239 -9.75 -12.23 -21.24
N VAL A 240 -10.65 -13.16 -20.89
CA VAL A 240 -10.44 -14.09 -19.76
C VAL A 240 -9.30 -15.07 -20.04
N ARG A 241 -9.13 -15.52 -21.29
CA ARG A 241 -8.00 -16.38 -21.68
C ARG A 241 -6.66 -15.64 -21.52
N GLU A 242 -6.58 -14.41 -22.02
CA GLU A 242 -5.41 -13.54 -21.84
C GLU A 242 -5.12 -13.31 -20.34
N LEU A 243 -6.15 -13.05 -19.54
CA LEU A 243 -6.01 -12.86 -18.10
C LEU A 243 -5.47 -14.12 -17.40
N ARG A 244 -5.92 -15.31 -17.80
CA ARG A 244 -5.43 -16.59 -17.28
C ARG A 244 -3.94 -16.78 -17.56
N ASP A 245 -3.50 -16.47 -18.78
CA ASP A 245 -2.08 -16.54 -19.13
C ASP A 245 -1.25 -15.57 -18.28
N ILE A 246 -1.74 -14.35 -18.06
CA ILE A 246 -1.08 -13.37 -17.19
C ILE A 246 -1.06 -13.85 -15.73
N ALA A 247 -2.16 -14.40 -15.21
CA ALA A 247 -2.25 -14.90 -13.84
C ALA A 247 -1.25 -16.05 -13.59
N SER A 248 -1.03 -16.92 -14.59
CA SER A 248 -0.05 -18.02 -14.51
C SER A 248 1.39 -17.52 -14.35
N SER A 249 1.69 -16.31 -14.82
CA SER A 249 3.02 -15.68 -14.69
C SER A 249 3.31 -15.06 -13.32
N GLY A 250 2.38 -15.18 -12.36
CA GLY A 250 2.61 -14.83 -10.95
C GLY A 250 2.21 -13.40 -10.54
N ASN A 251 1.48 -12.66 -11.39
CA ASN A 251 0.93 -11.37 -10.99
C ASN A 251 -0.28 -11.56 -10.06
N ILE A 252 -0.18 -11.09 -8.82
CA ILE A 252 -1.20 -11.29 -7.79
C ILE A 252 -2.53 -10.58 -8.09
N GLU A 253 -2.49 -9.43 -8.77
CA GLU A 253 -3.70 -8.68 -9.12
C GLU A 253 -4.42 -9.34 -10.30
N ALA A 254 -3.67 -9.85 -11.27
CA ALA A 254 -4.23 -10.68 -12.35
C ALA A 254 -4.86 -11.96 -11.81
N GLN A 255 -4.23 -12.61 -10.82
CA GLN A 255 -4.78 -13.79 -10.15
C GLN A 255 -6.08 -13.47 -9.39
N LEU A 256 -6.11 -12.36 -8.64
CA LEU A 256 -7.34 -11.90 -7.98
C LEU A 256 -8.43 -11.59 -9.00
N MET A 257 -8.10 -10.88 -10.08
CA MET A 257 -9.07 -10.52 -11.10
C MET A 257 -9.62 -11.76 -11.82
N LEU A 258 -8.77 -12.75 -12.12
CA LEU A 258 -9.22 -14.01 -12.71
C LEU A 258 -10.15 -14.77 -11.75
N ALA A 259 -9.84 -14.76 -10.45
CA ALA A 259 -10.69 -15.37 -9.45
C ALA A 259 -12.08 -14.71 -9.40
N MET A 260 -12.15 -13.39 -9.54
CA MET A 260 -13.42 -12.64 -9.62
C MET A 260 -14.19 -12.95 -10.91
N GLU A 261 -13.52 -13.03 -12.06
CA GLU A 261 -14.17 -13.43 -13.34
C GLU A 261 -14.78 -14.83 -13.23
N TYR A 262 -14.06 -15.78 -12.63
CA TYR A 262 -14.59 -17.12 -12.36
C TYR A 262 -15.75 -17.11 -11.38
N ALA A 263 -15.73 -16.25 -10.36
CA ALA A 263 -16.84 -16.08 -9.43
C ALA A 263 -18.08 -15.49 -10.10
N ALA A 264 -17.90 -14.63 -11.12
CA ALA A 264 -18.97 -14.09 -11.95
C ALA A 264 -19.51 -15.09 -13.01
N GLY A 265 -18.92 -16.28 -13.13
CA GLY A 265 -19.31 -17.30 -14.12
C GLY A 265 -18.59 -17.21 -15.46
N ASN A 266 -17.67 -16.26 -15.64
CA ASN A 266 -16.90 -16.08 -16.88
C ASN A 266 -15.73 -17.06 -16.95
N LEU A 267 -15.98 -18.29 -17.40
CA LEU A 267 -14.97 -19.36 -17.35
C LEU A 267 -13.88 -19.27 -18.43
N GLY A 268 -14.10 -18.51 -19.51
CA GLY A 268 -13.13 -18.35 -20.60
C GLY A 268 -12.74 -19.66 -21.31
N GLY A 269 -13.61 -20.67 -21.26
CA GLY A 269 -13.35 -22.03 -21.76
C GLY A 269 -12.54 -22.93 -20.82
N ALA A 270 -12.35 -22.55 -19.55
CA ALA A 270 -11.86 -23.45 -18.51
C ALA A 270 -12.97 -24.42 -18.08
N THR A 271 -12.60 -25.66 -17.70
CA THR A 271 -13.56 -26.57 -17.07
C THR A 271 -13.81 -26.16 -15.62
N LYS A 272 -14.92 -26.63 -15.04
CA LYS A 272 -15.26 -26.34 -13.64
C LYS A 272 -14.19 -26.86 -12.67
N GLU A 273 -13.56 -27.98 -13.00
CA GLU A 273 -12.48 -28.58 -12.22
C GLU A 273 -11.22 -27.70 -12.22
N GLN A 274 -10.82 -27.17 -13.38
CA GLN A 274 -9.68 -26.27 -13.50
C GLN A 274 -9.89 -24.97 -12.71
N VAL A 275 -11.11 -24.44 -12.77
CA VAL A 275 -11.50 -23.24 -12.01
C VAL A 275 -11.45 -23.51 -10.50
N SER A 276 -12.02 -24.63 -10.07
CA SER A 276 -12.01 -25.10 -8.68
C SER A 276 -10.59 -25.25 -8.14
N GLU A 277 -9.70 -25.86 -8.93
CA GLU A 277 -8.29 -26.07 -8.58
C GLU A 277 -7.54 -24.74 -8.46
N PHE A 278 -7.69 -23.84 -9.44
CA PHE A 278 -7.09 -22.52 -9.42
C PHE A 278 -7.54 -21.71 -8.20
N LEU A 279 -8.85 -21.63 -7.93
CA LEU A 279 -9.41 -20.86 -6.83
C LEU A 279 -8.95 -21.42 -5.47
N THR A 280 -8.93 -22.76 -5.32
CA THR A 280 -8.43 -23.42 -4.12
C THR A 280 -6.95 -23.12 -3.89
N GLU A 281 -6.12 -23.20 -4.93
CA GLU A 281 -4.69 -22.88 -4.81
C GLU A 281 -4.46 -21.39 -4.50
N PHE A 282 -5.20 -20.50 -5.17
CA PHE A 282 -5.15 -19.06 -4.97
C PHE A 282 -5.48 -18.70 -3.51
N VAL A 283 -6.55 -19.27 -2.95
CA VAL A 283 -6.97 -19.06 -1.56
C VAL A 283 -5.94 -19.65 -0.58
N ALA A 284 -5.36 -20.81 -0.89
CA ALA A 284 -4.35 -21.48 -0.05
C ALA A 284 -2.99 -20.75 -0.01
N ARG A 285 -2.65 -19.95 -1.03
CA ARG A 285 -1.43 -19.13 -1.04
C ARG A 285 -1.46 -17.97 -0.04
N SER A 286 -2.64 -17.60 0.47
CA SER A 286 -2.80 -16.58 1.49
C SER A 286 -2.17 -17.01 2.83
N LYS A 287 -1.28 -16.20 3.39
CA LYS A 287 -0.49 -16.54 4.59
C LYS A 287 -0.72 -15.57 5.73
N ALA A 288 -0.66 -16.08 6.96
CA ALA A 288 -0.73 -15.26 8.17
C ALA A 288 0.50 -14.35 8.32
N MET A 289 0.28 -13.10 8.71
CA MET A 289 1.35 -12.11 8.93
C MET A 289 2.12 -12.36 10.24
N ASN A 290 1.54 -13.09 11.18
CA ASN A 290 2.03 -13.27 12.56
C ASN A 290 2.13 -11.97 13.37
N ALA A 291 1.23 -11.02 13.10
CA ALA A 291 1.16 -9.73 13.77
C ALA A 291 0.90 -9.82 15.29
N HIS A 292 0.40 -10.96 15.78
CA HIS A 292 0.25 -11.24 17.21
C HIS A 292 1.59 -11.21 17.99
N ARG A 293 2.74 -11.20 17.29
CA ARG A 293 4.09 -11.10 17.88
C ARG A 293 4.69 -9.69 17.80
N LEU A 294 3.95 -8.72 17.28
CA LEU A 294 4.44 -7.39 16.94
C LEU A 294 5.11 -6.66 18.12
N PHE A 295 4.58 -6.84 19.34
CA PHE A 295 5.14 -6.21 20.55
C PHE A 295 6.16 -7.05 21.31
N SER A 296 6.54 -8.23 20.81
CA SER A 296 7.50 -9.12 21.49
C SER A 296 8.88 -8.50 21.69
N PHE A 297 9.27 -7.56 20.82
CA PHE A 297 10.50 -6.81 20.94
C PHE A 297 10.29 -5.29 21.03
N GLN A 298 9.05 -4.77 21.01
CA GLN A 298 8.81 -3.34 21.17
C GLN A 298 8.87 -2.96 22.64
N THR A 299 9.57 -1.87 22.97
CA THR A 299 9.70 -1.39 24.36
C THR A 299 8.81 -0.18 24.65
N GLU A 300 8.54 0.64 23.63
CA GLU A 300 7.79 1.90 23.76
C GLU A 300 6.31 1.80 23.33
N LEU A 301 5.92 0.67 22.72
CA LEU A 301 4.60 0.50 22.12
C LEU A 301 3.87 -0.69 22.73
N ASN A 302 2.54 -0.59 22.79
CA ASN A 302 1.65 -1.67 23.19
C ASN A 302 0.45 -1.79 22.23
N SER A 303 -0.35 -2.85 22.41
CA SER A 303 -1.50 -3.13 21.53
C SER A 303 -2.53 -2.00 21.54
N THR A 304 -2.80 -1.40 22.70
CA THR A 304 -3.76 -0.30 22.83
C THR A 304 -3.36 0.91 22.00
N MET A 305 -2.08 1.31 22.01
CA MET A 305 -1.59 2.43 21.20
C MET A 305 -1.78 2.18 19.70
N ARG A 306 -1.58 0.94 19.24
CA ARG A 306 -1.86 0.55 17.86
C ARG A 306 -3.36 0.58 17.57
N CYS A 307 -4.22 0.09 18.48
CA CYS A 307 -5.68 0.17 18.29
C CYS A 307 -6.12 1.62 18.10
N ILE A 308 -5.65 2.54 18.94
CA ILE A 308 -5.97 3.97 18.83
C ILE A 308 -5.47 4.55 17.50
N LEU A 309 -4.26 4.17 17.06
CA LEU A 309 -3.77 4.58 15.74
C LEU A 309 -4.71 4.10 14.63
N VAL A 310 -5.06 2.81 14.61
CA VAL A 310 -5.87 2.23 13.53
C VAL A 310 -7.27 2.84 13.49
N ASP A 311 -7.90 3.08 14.64
CA ASP A 311 -9.20 3.78 14.71
C ASP A 311 -9.10 5.18 14.08
N TRP A 312 -8.06 5.95 14.42
CA TRP A 312 -7.81 7.25 13.80
C TRP A 312 -7.52 7.17 12.29
N LEU A 313 -6.80 6.14 11.82
CA LEU A 313 -6.60 5.95 10.38
C LEU A 313 -7.91 5.66 9.63
N VAL A 314 -8.89 5.03 10.28
CA VAL A 314 -10.23 4.84 9.72
C VAL A 314 -10.96 6.18 9.64
N GLU A 315 -10.88 7.04 10.65
CA GLU A 315 -11.44 8.41 10.60
C GLU A 315 -10.85 9.20 9.43
N VAL A 316 -9.52 9.18 9.27
CA VAL A 316 -8.83 9.82 8.13
C VAL A 316 -9.32 9.26 6.81
N ALA A 317 -9.50 7.93 6.71
CA ALA A 317 -10.00 7.31 5.50
C ALA A 317 -11.45 7.73 5.18
N VAL A 318 -12.33 7.82 6.18
CA VAL A 318 -13.70 8.32 5.99
C VAL A 318 -13.70 9.77 5.52
N MET A 319 -12.90 10.64 6.15
CA MET A 319 -12.76 12.04 5.75
C MET A 319 -12.23 12.22 4.33
N LYS A 320 -11.39 11.29 3.86
CA LYS A 320 -10.80 11.29 2.51
C LYS A 320 -11.55 10.42 1.50
N ASP A 321 -12.67 9.83 1.90
CA ASP A 321 -13.45 8.87 1.11
C ASP A 321 -12.61 7.71 0.54
N PHE A 322 -11.64 7.22 1.33
CA PHE A 322 -10.81 6.08 0.97
C PHE A 322 -11.49 4.75 1.25
N SER A 323 -11.27 3.79 0.34
CA SER A 323 -11.77 2.44 0.47
C SER A 323 -11.15 1.71 1.68
N SER A 324 -11.87 0.70 2.19
CA SER A 324 -11.34 -0.19 3.23
C SER A 324 -10.03 -0.87 2.77
N GLU A 325 -9.90 -1.19 1.48
CA GLU A 325 -8.66 -1.77 0.94
C GLU A 325 -7.42 -0.88 1.20
N ILE A 326 -7.53 0.45 1.03
CA ILE A 326 -6.44 1.39 1.33
C ILE A 326 -6.05 1.32 2.80
N VAL A 327 -7.04 1.29 3.70
CA VAL A 327 -6.79 1.19 5.16
C VAL A 327 -6.11 -0.13 5.51
N HIS A 328 -6.59 -1.25 4.97
CA HIS A 328 -5.99 -2.57 5.23
C HIS A 328 -4.55 -2.67 4.70
N ILE A 329 -4.25 -2.09 3.52
CA ILE A 329 -2.89 -1.99 2.98
C ILE A 329 -2.02 -1.12 3.90
N ALA A 330 -2.53 0.03 4.35
CA ALA A 330 -1.80 0.92 5.25
C ALA A 330 -1.49 0.25 6.60
N VAL A 331 -2.47 -0.43 7.22
CA VAL A 331 -2.28 -1.19 8.46
C VAL A 331 -1.27 -2.33 8.28
N ASN A 332 -1.31 -3.04 7.16
CA ASN A 332 -0.29 -4.03 6.83
C ASN A 332 1.12 -3.38 6.76
N CYS A 333 1.26 -2.22 6.13
CA CYS A 333 2.54 -1.50 6.10
C CYS A 333 3.01 -1.07 7.51
N VAL A 334 2.10 -0.57 8.35
CA VAL A 334 2.39 -0.23 9.76
C VAL A 334 2.90 -1.46 10.51
N ASP A 335 2.19 -2.58 10.43
CA ASP A 335 2.54 -3.80 11.15
C ASP A 335 3.86 -4.38 10.68
N GLN A 336 4.10 -4.42 9.36
CA GLN A 336 5.36 -4.85 8.78
C GLN A 336 6.54 -3.96 9.22
N PHE A 337 6.30 -2.66 9.41
CA PHE A 337 7.31 -1.74 9.91
C PHE A 337 7.61 -1.98 11.39
N ILE A 338 6.58 -2.06 12.24
CA ILE A 338 6.75 -2.31 13.69
C ILE A 338 7.33 -3.70 13.95
N MET A 339 7.12 -4.69 13.08
CA MET A 339 7.76 -6.00 13.18
C MET A 339 9.26 -6.00 12.87
N ARG A 340 9.82 -4.93 12.28
CA ARG A 340 11.23 -4.87 11.87
C ARG A 340 12.00 -3.69 12.46
N ARG A 341 11.32 -2.64 12.88
CA ARG A 341 11.93 -1.40 13.38
C ARG A 341 11.40 -1.07 14.76
N LYS A 342 12.29 -0.58 15.63
CA LYS A 342 11.89 0.05 16.89
C LYS A 342 11.22 1.38 16.56
N VAL A 343 10.06 1.63 17.15
CA VAL A 343 9.27 2.84 16.90
C VAL A 343 9.04 3.53 18.23
N GLN A 344 9.32 4.82 18.30
CA GLN A 344 9.00 5.61 19.48
C GLN A 344 7.50 5.94 19.50
N ARG A 345 6.94 6.07 20.71
CA ARG A 345 5.54 6.46 20.90
C ARG A 345 5.20 7.75 20.11
N SER A 346 6.10 8.73 20.11
CA SER A 346 5.92 10.01 19.40
C SER A 346 5.95 9.89 17.88
N GLU A 347 6.38 8.77 17.30
CA GLU A 347 6.52 8.57 15.85
C GLU A 347 5.40 7.68 15.28
N LEU A 348 4.55 7.10 16.14
CA LEU A 348 3.54 6.13 15.71
C LEU A 348 2.46 6.75 14.80
N GLN A 349 2.01 7.97 15.09
CA GLN A 349 1.06 8.69 14.23
C GLN A 349 1.71 9.08 12.90
N LEU A 350 2.96 9.54 12.91
CA LEU A 350 3.75 9.80 11.69
C LEU A 350 3.87 8.56 10.80
N LEU A 351 4.15 7.40 11.41
CA LEU A 351 4.18 6.13 10.70
C LEU A 351 2.82 5.83 10.05
N GLY A 352 1.73 5.90 10.81
CA GLY A 352 0.38 5.60 10.32
C GLY A 352 -0.05 6.48 9.14
N ILE A 353 0.07 7.80 9.27
CA ILE A 353 -0.32 8.72 8.19
C ILE A 353 0.54 8.54 6.93
N THR A 354 1.83 8.22 7.12
CA THR A 354 2.73 7.92 6.02
C THR A 354 2.36 6.61 5.32
N CYS A 355 1.89 5.60 6.05
CA CYS A 355 1.38 4.37 5.46
C CYS A 355 0.07 4.59 4.68
N ILE A 356 -0.84 5.47 5.13
CA ILE A 356 -2.01 5.91 4.34
C ILE A 356 -1.56 6.63 3.07
N LEU A 357 -0.62 7.56 3.17
CA LEU A 357 -0.04 8.26 2.01
C LEU A 357 0.51 7.29 0.96
N ILE A 358 1.24 6.25 1.39
CA ILE A 358 1.80 5.22 0.51
C ILE A 358 0.68 4.36 -0.10
N ALA A 359 -0.25 3.86 0.72
CA ALA A 359 -1.34 2.99 0.27
C ALA A 359 -2.27 3.72 -0.73
N ALA A 360 -2.67 4.96 -0.44
CA ALA A 360 -3.51 5.77 -1.31
C ALA A 360 -2.80 6.08 -2.64
N ARG A 361 -1.50 6.38 -2.64
CA ARG A 361 -0.74 6.59 -3.88
C ARG A 361 -0.59 5.35 -4.73
N PHE A 362 -0.54 4.18 -4.10
CA PHE A 362 -0.39 2.91 -4.78
C PHE A 362 -1.72 2.43 -5.38
N GLN A 363 -2.79 2.44 -4.58
CA GLN A 363 -4.09 1.85 -4.93
C GLN A 363 -5.11 2.87 -5.45
N GLY A 364 -5.14 4.08 -4.88
CA GLY A 364 -6.20 5.06 -5.09
C GLY A 364 -6.09 5.83 -6.42
N LYS A 365 -7.25 6.25 -6.92
CA LYS A 365 -7.37 7.26 -7.98
C LYS A 365 -6.89 8.63 -7.45
N ASP A 366 -7.37 8.99 -6.26
CA ASP A 366 -6.98 10.21 -5.55
C ASP A 366 -5.66 10.07 -4.80
N ILE A 367 -4.92 11.18 -4.73
CA ILE A 367 -3.58 11.22 -4.18
C ILE A 367 -3.58 12.08 -2.92
N VAL A 368 -3.10 11.51 -1.81
CA VAL A 368 -2.67 12.33 -0.66
C VAL A 368 -1.32 12.96 -0.99
N THR A 369 -1.21 14.29 -0.83
CA THR A 369 0.09 14.96 -0.95
C THR A 369 0.89 14.84 0.36
N ILE A 370 2.21 14.99 0.32
CA ILE A 370 3.01 14.96 1.57
C ILE A 370 2.62 16.11 2.51
N ARG A 371 2.28 17.29 1.94
CA ARG A 371 1.83 18.44 2.71
C ARG A 371 0.47 18.18 3.36
N GLU A 372 -0.43 17.56 2.63
CA GLU A 372 -1.74 17.17 3.15
C GLU A 372 -1.62 16.10 4.24
N ALA A 373 -0.74 15.10 4.07
CA ALA A 373 -0.44 14.13 5.12
C ALA A 373 0.07 14.80 6.41
N ALA A 374 0.94 15.80 6.30
CA ALA A 374 1.38 16.60 7.46
C ALA A 374 0.21 17.39 8.08
N TRP A 375 -0.61 18.04 7.24
CA TRP A 375 -1.79 18.79 7.67
C TRP A 375 -2.82 17.92 8.40
N LEU A 376 -3.08 16.70 7.92
CA LEU A 376 -4.00 15.73 8.54
C LEU A 376 -3.57 15.31 9.96
N THR A 377 -2.33 15.58 10.35
CA THR A 377 -1.84 15.38 11.73
C THR A 377 -1.93 16.63 12.59
N ASP A 378 -2.77 17.60 12.22
CA ASP A 378 -2.82 18.95 12.80
C ASP A 378 -1.43 19.63 12.83
N ASN A 379 -0.63 19.37 11.79
CA ASN A 379 0.76 19.81 11.68
C ASN A 379 1.67 19.38 12.86
N THR A 380 1.32 18.29 13.56
CA THR A 380 2.19 17.67 14.58
C THR A 380 3.54 17.29 13.98
N TYR A 381 3.54 16.87 12.71
CA TYR A 381 4.75 16.55 11.95
C TYR A 381 4.91 17.46 10.75
N LYS A 382 6.17 17.73 10.40
CA LYS A 382 6.54 18.55 9.26
C LYS A 382 6.62 17.73 7.97
N TYR A 383 6.59 18.43 6.85
CA TYR A 383 6.78 17.86 5.51
C TYR A 383 8.02 16.96 5.43
N GLU A 384 9.16 17.41 5.98
CA GLU A 384 10.42 16.68 5.95
C GLU A 384 10.35 15.37 6.75
N GLU A 385 9.62 15.35 7.86
CA GLU A 385 9.44 14.15 8.69
C GLU A 385 8.62 13.09 7.96
N VAL A 386 7.58 13.50 7.23
CA VAL A 386 6.79 12.60 6.37
C VAL A 386 7.63 12.05 5.21
N VAL A 387 8.51 12.87 4.60
CA VAL A 387 9.45 12.40 3.57
C VAL A 387 10.40 11.33 4.12
N ARG A 388 10.98 11.58 5.30
CA ARG A 388 11.91 10.65 5.95
C ARG A 388 11.22 9.34 6.30
N MET A 389 10.05 9.42 6.94
CA MET A 389 9.25 8.25 7.28
C MET A 389 8.84 7.46 6.03
N MET A 390 8.52 8.13 4.92
CA MET A 390 8.18 7.46 3.67
C MET A 390 9.37 6.63 3.15
N GLY A 391 10.59 7.16 3.22
CA GLY A 391 11.78 6.38 2.85
C GLY A 391 12.09 5.25 3.83
N GLU A 392 11.85 5.43 5.14
CA GLU A 392 11.95 4.36 6.13
C GLU A 392 10.96 3.22 5.86
N VAL A 393 9.67 3.53 5.62
CA VAL A 393 8.64 2.54 5.33
C VAL A 393 8.95 1.81 4.02
N MET A 394 9.22 2.55 2.94
CA MET A 394 9.45 1.97 1.61
C MET A 394 10.70 1.11 1.52
N SER A 395 11.76 1.48 2.23
CA SER A 395 12.95 0.63 2.37
C SER A 395 12.68 -0.60 3.22
N CYS A 396 11.91 -0.47 4.31
CA CYS A 396 11.54 -1.57 5.19
C CYS A 396 10.69 -2.64 4.48
N VAL A 397 9.72 -2.23 3.65
CA VAL A 397 8.89 -3.15 2.84
C VAL A 397 9.52 -3.50 1.50
N ARG A 398 10.70 -2.94 1.17
CA ARG A 398 11.44 -3.17 -0.07
C ARG A 398 10.56 -3.02 -1.33
N GLY A 399 9.79 -1.94 -1.40
CA GLY A 399 8.90 -1.65 -2.53
C GLY A 399 7.60 -2.47 -2.60
N GLN A 400 7.40 -3.49 -1.76
CA GLN A 400 6.21 -4.35 -1.80
C GLN A 400 5.06 -3.76 -0.99
N VAL A 401 4.31 -2.86 -1.61
CA VAL A 401 3.13 -2.22 -0.99
C VAL A 401 1.88 -3.08 -1.16
N ARG A 402 1.61 -3.60 -2.36
CA ARG A 402 0.43 -4.44 -2.63
C ARG A 402 0.59 -5.85 -2.04
N VAL A 403 -0.36 -6.22 -1.20
CA VAL A 403 -0.60 -7.58 -0.71
C VAL A 403 -2.11 -7.83 -0.76
N LEU A 404 -2.53 -9.09 -0.93
CA LEU A 404 -3.95 -9.44 -0.84
C LEU A 404 -4.45 -9.27 0.59
N THR A 405 -5.52 -8.49 0.74
CA THR A 405 -6.11 -8.06 2.02
C THR A 405 -7.40 -8.83 2.32
N THR A 406 -7.91 -8.71 3.54
CA THR A 406 -9.21 -9.29 3.91
C THR A 406 -10.35 -8.75 3.03
N PRO A 407 -10.43 -7.44 2.71
CA PRO A 407 -11.40 -6.91 1.73
C PRO A 407 -11.34 -7.54 0.35
N ASP A 408 -10.14 -7.87 -0.17
CA ASP A 408 -10.00 -8.56 -1.48
C ASP A 408 -10.72 -9.92 -1.46
N PHE A 409 -10.51 -10.69 -0.40
CA PHE A 409 -11.14 -12.01 -0.25
C PHE A 409 -12.63 -11.91 0.11
N ILE A 410 -13.08 -10.87 0.80
CA ILE A 410 -14.51 -10.65 1.02
C ILE A 410 -15.23 -10.47 -0.31
N LYS A 411 -14.72 -9.61 -1.20
CA LYS A 411 -15.31 -9.41 -2.53
C LYS A 411 -15.40 -10.73 -3.30
N LEU A 412 -14.31 -11.50 -3.31
CA LEU A 412 -14.27 -12.81 -3.96
C LEU A 412 -15.29 -13.80 -3.38
N PHE A 413 -15.34 -13.95 -2.05
CA PHE A 413 -16.25 -14.91 -1.43
C PHE A 413 -17.71 -14.47 -1.48
N SER A 414 -17.98 -13.17 -1.41
CA SER A 414 -19.32 -12.61 -1.60
C SER A 414 -19.84 -12.91 -3.01
N SER A 415 -18.99 -12.75 -4.02
CA SER A 415 -19.32 -13.10 -5.40
C SER A 415 -19.54 -14.60 -5.57
N LEU A 416 -18.62 -15.44 -5.08
CA LEU A 416 -18.76 -16.91 -5.15
C LEU A 416 -20.00 -17.43 -4.43
N ALA A 417 -20.36 -16.84 -3.28
CA ALA A 417 -21.52 -17.23 -2.49
C ALA A 417 -22.82 -16.54 -2.93
N ALA A 418 -22.77 -15.67 -3.95
CA ALA A 418 -23.88 -14.87 -4.46
C ALA A 418 -24.68 -14.21 -3.33
N VAL A 419 -23.98 -13.46 -2.46
CA VAL A 419 -24.61 -12.80 -1.31
C VAL A 419 -25.15 -11.42 -1.66
N ASP A 420 -26.17 -11.00 -0.94
CA ASP A 420 -26.74 -9.67 -1.08
C ASP A 420 -25.81 -8.59 -0.46
N ARG A 421 -26.07 -7.34 -0.86
CA ARG A 421 -25.29 -6.17 -0.42
C ARG A 421 -25.23 -6.03 1.10
N THR A 422 -26.30 -6.36 1.83
CA THR A 422 -26.35 -6.23 3.30
C THR A 422 -25.40 -7.23 3.95
N THR A 423 -25.39 -8.48 3.47
CA THR A 423 -24.44 -9.50 3.91
C THR A 423 -23.00 -9.09 3.64
N GLU A 424 -22.71 -8.53 2.45
CA GLU A 424 -21.37 -8.04 2.12
C GLU A 424 -20.95 -6.86 3.01
N CYS A 425 -21.85 -5.90 3.27
CA CYS A 425 -21.64 -4.82 4.22
C CYS A 425 -21.29 -5.36 5.61
N LEU A 426 -22.07 -6.32 6.12
CA LEU A 426 -21.87 -6.89 7.45
C LEU A 426 -20.55 -7.67 7.54
N ALA A 427 -20.20 -8.46 6.51
CA ALA A 427 -18.91 -9.13 6.44
C ALA A 427 -17.75 -8.13 6.42
N SER A 428 -17.90 -7.03 5.67
CA SER A 428 -16.90 -5.95 5.60
C SER A 428 -16.76 -5.20 6.93
N TYR A 429 -17.86 -4.94 7.63
CA TYR A 429 -17.87 -4.36 8.97
C TYR A 429 -17.05 -5.22 9.94
N ILE A 430 -17.33 -6.52 9.98
CA ILE A 430 -16.61 -7.45 10.85
C ILE A 430 -15.12 -7.49 10.46
N ALA A 431 -14.78 -7.47 9.17
CA ALA A 431 -13.39 -7.40 8.71
C ALA A 431 -12.67 -6.12 9.12
N ASP A 432 -13.32 -4.96 9.04
CA ASP A 432 -12.75 -3.69 9.50
C ASP A 432 -12.55 -3.70 11.03
N LEU A 433 -13.38 -4.39 11.80
CA LEU A 433 -13.10 -4.58 13.24
C LEU A 433 -11.84 -5.41 13.49
N THR A 434 -11.50 -6.37 12.62
CA THR A 434 -10.32 -7.22 12.82
C THR A 434 -9.00 -6.46 12.80
N ILE A 435 -8.90 -5.37 12.02
CA ILE A 435 -7.65 -4.62 11.89
C ILE A 435 -7.28 -3.87 13.18
N LEU A 436 -8.21 -3.69 14.11
CA LEU A 436 -7.94 -3.15 15.44
C LEU A 436 -7.10 -4.14 16.29
N HIS A 437 -7.24 -5.44 16.11
CA HIS A 437 -6.69 -6.45 17.00
C HIS A 437 -5.54 -7.25 16.37
N THR A 438 -4.35 -7.21 16.98
CA THR A 438 -3.16 -7.91 16.45
C THR A 438 -3.27 -9.43 16.51
N GLU A 439 -4.14 -9.96 17.37
CA GLU A 439 -4.34 -11.39 17.59
C GLU A 439 -4.84 -12.12 16.34
N PHE A 440 -5.57 -11.42 15.45
CA PHE A 440 -6.00 -11.96 14.16
C PHE A 440 -4.85 -12.21 13.20
N GLY A 441 -3.67 -11.63 13.45
CA GLY A 441 -2.47 -11.88 12.66
C GLY A 441 -2.01 -13.34 12.67
N ARG A 442 -2.61 -14.24 13.47
CA ARG A 442 -2.39 -15.70 13.42
C ARG A 442 -3.12 -16.38 12.25
N PHE A 443 -4.16 -15.76 11.69
CA PHE A 443 -4.94 -16.29 10.58
C PHE A 443 -4.51 -15.63 9.26
N SER A 444 -4.71 -16.32 8.13
CA SER A 444 -4.50 -15.71 6.81
C SER A 444 -5.65 -14.72 6.48
N PRO A 445 -5.42 -13.69 5.64
CA PRO A 445 -6.48 -12.82 5.16
C PRO A 445 -7.68 -13.56 4.55
N SER A 446 -7.43 -14.67 3.83
CA SER A 446 -8.52 -15.50 3.27
C SER A 446 -9.34 -16.20 4.35
N THR A 447 -8.70 -16.74 5.39
CA THR A 447 -9.40 -17.38 6.51
C THR A 447 -10.25 -16.36 7.27
N ILE A 448 -9.71 -15.16 7.50
CA ILE A 448 -10.45 -14.06 8.16
C ILE A 448 -11.68 -13.71 7.31
N ALA A 449 -11.51 -13.45 6.02
CA ALA A 449 -12.61 -13.08 5.12
C ALA A 449 -13.71 -14.14 5.05
N ALA A 450 -13.35 -15.41 4.88
CA ALA A 450 -14.31 -16.52 4.88
C ALA A 450 -15.08 -16.62 6.21
N SER A 451 -14.37 -16.41 7.33
CA SER A 451 -14.98 -16.44 8.66
C SER A 451 -15.90 -15.24 8.91
N CYS A 452 -15.57 -14.06 8.39
CA CYS A 452 -16.42 -12.88 8.41
C CYS A 452 -17.71 -13.10 7.60
N LEU A 453 -17.61 -13.68 6.40
CA LEU A 453 -18.77 -13.99 5.57
C LEU A 453 -19.68 -15.04 6.23
N LEU A 454 -19.08 -16.12 6.74
CA LEU A 454 -19.78 -17.15 7.52
C LEU A 454 -20.52 -16.52 8.71
N LEU A 455 -19.85 -15.66 9.47
CA LEU A 455 -20.44 -15.00 10.63
C LEU A 455 -21.57 -14.03 10.22
N ALA A 456 -21.39 -13.24 9.17
CA ALA A 456 -22.40 -12.30 8.68
C ALA A 456 -23.69 -13.00 8.27
N ARG A 457 -23.58 -14.13 7.55
CA ARG A 457 -24.72 -14.97 7.14
C ARG A 457 -25.37 -15.67 8.34
N ALA A 458 -24.57 -16.04 9.34
CA ALA A 458 -25.08 -16.64 10.57
C ALA A 458 -25.84 -15.65 11.47
N ILE A 459 -25.37 -14.40 11.58
CA ILE A 459 -26.07 -13.32 12.29
C ILE A 459 -27.45 -13.07 11.66
N GLN A 460 -27.52 -13.13 10.33
CA GLN A 460 -28.76 -13.00 9.57
C GLN A 460 -29.61 -14.29 9.54
N LYS A 461 -29.18 -15.35 10.24
CA LYS A 461 -29.90 -16.64 10.32
C LYS A 461 -30.18 -17.29 8.97
N ILE A 462 -29.30 -17.13 7.99
CA ILE A 462 -29.42 -17.79 6.69
C ILE A 462 -29.16 -19.29 6.87
N ASP A 463 -30.12 -20.16 6.51
CA ASP A 463 -30.11 -21.62 6.76
C ASP A 463 -28.82 -22.36 6.40
N LEU A 464 -28.14 -21.90 5.34
CA LEU A 464 -26.83 -22.38 4.94
C LEU A 464 -25.82 -21.22 4.92
N PRO A 465 -25.22 -20.88 6.07
CA PRO A 465 -24.28 -19.77 6.20
C PRO A 465 -23.00 -19.97 5.37
N TRP A 466 -22.59 -21.22 5.14
CA TRP A 466 -21.51 -21.58 4.22
C TRP A 466 -22.07 -22.47 3.10
N PRO A 467 -22.30 -21.94 1.90
CA PRO A 467 -22.87 -22.69 0.78
C PRO A 467 -22.11 -23.98 0.42
N LEU A 468 -22.83 -25.00 -0.08
CA LEU A 468 -22.27 -26.35 -0.30
C LEU A 468 -21.14 -26.41 -1.33
N HIS A 469 -21.13 -25.49 -2.30
CA HIS A 469 -20.09 -25.40 -3.33
C HIS A 469 -18.82 -24.70 -2.84
N MET A 470 -18.87 -23.92 -1.75
CA MET A 470 -17.72 -23.16 -1.26
C MET A 470 -16.51 -24.04 -0.93
N PRO A 471 -16.63 -25.20 -0.22
CA PRO A 471 -15.48 -26.06 0.04
C PRO A 471 -14.81 -26.62 -1.22
N GLN A 472 -15.56 -26.78 -2.32
CA GLN A 472 -14.99 -27.20 -3.61
C GLN A 472 -14.28 -26.02 -4.27
N MET A 473 -14.91 -24.83 -4.29
CA MET A 473 -14.37 -23.65 -4.95
C MET A 473 -13.15 -23.03 -4.24
N CYS A 474 -13.19 -22.85 -2.92
CA CYS A 474 -12.13 -22.15 -2.20
C CYS A 474 -11.29 -23.06 -1.28
N GLY A 475 -11.61 -24.35 -1.19
CA GLY A 475 -10.92 -25.31 -0.33
C GLY A 475 -11.18 -25.16 1.17
N LEU A 476 -11.97 -24.19 1.61
CA LEU A 476 -12.26 -23.93 3.02
C LEU A 476 -13.57 -24.62 3.45
N ARG A 477 -13.50 -25.51 4.44
CA ARG A 477 -14.69 -26.14 5.03
C ARG A 477 -15.22 -25.30 6.17
N MET A 478 -16.51 -25.41 6.43
CA MET A 478 -17.13 -24.76 7.59
C MET A 478 -16.43 -25.13 8.91
N THR A 479 -15.97 -26.37 9.06
CA THR A 479 -15.23 -26.84 10.25
C THR A 479 -13.84 -26.22 10.39
N ASP A 480 -13.18 -25.90 9.28
CA ASP A 480 -11.89 -25.18 9.29
C ASP A 480 -12.07 -23.74 9.77
N LEU A 481 -13.26 -23.16 9.59
CA LEU A 481 -13.57 -21.76 9.90
C LEU A 481 -14.13 -21.56 11.31
N LEU A 482 -14.62 -22.60 11.99
CA LEU A 482 -15.32 -22.44 13.28
C LEU A 482 -14.45 -21.75 14.34
N GLU A 483 -13.17 -22.11 14.44
CA GLU A 483 -12.25 -21.51 15.43
C GLU A 483 -12.12 -19.99 15.21
N SER A 484 -11.81 -19.58 13.98
CA SER A 484 -11.67 -18.17 13.63
C SER A 484 -12.99 -17.42 13.70
N THR A 485 -14.12 -18.02 13.29
CA THR A 485 -15.46 -17.42 13.40
C THR A 485 -15.86 -17.16 14.85
N PHE A 486 -15.67 -18.12 15.77
CA PHE A 486 -15.97 -17.88 17.18
C PHE A 486 -15.01 -16.90 17.83
N PHE A 487 -13.74 -16.90 17.41
CA PHE A 487 -12.77 -15.92 17.88
C PHE A 487 -13.13 -14.50 17.43
N LEU A 488 -13.53 -14.33 16.16
CA LEU A 488 -14.05 -13.07 15.60
C LEU A 488 -15.28 -12.59 16.35
N HIS A 489 -16.28 -13.45 16.51
CA HIS A 489 -17.52 -13.12 17.21
C HIS A 489 -17.25 -12.63 18.64
N GLN A 490 -16.42 -13.35 19.39
CA GLN A 490 -16.04 -12.94 20.73
C GLN A 490 -15.30 -11.59 20.73
N LYS A 491 -14.21 -11.48 19.97
CA LYS A 491 -13.28 -10.35 20.05
C LYS A 491 -13.82 -9.06 19.45
N CYS A 492 -14.54 -9.16 18.33
CA CYS A 492 -15.00 -7.99 17.59
C CYS A 492 -16.41 -7.55 17.97
N LEU A 493 -17.29 -8.46 18.39
CA LEU A 493 -18.73 -8.17 18.53
C LEU A 493 -19.27 -8.31 19.96
N LEU A 494 -18.60 -9.07 20.85
CA LEU A 494 -19.04 -9.26 22.24
C LEU A 494 -18.14 -8.57 23.27
N ASP A 495 -16.82 -8.61 23.08
CA ASP A 495 -15.87 -7.91 23.94
C ASP A 495 -16.14 -6.39 23.88
N ASP A 496 -15.88 -5.70 24.99
CA ASP A 496 -15.99 -4.24 25.01
C ASP A 496 -15.06 -3.59 23.98
N SER A 497 -15.57 -2.55 23.31
CA SER A 497 -14.77 -1.73 22.41
C SER A 497 -13.51 -1.23 23.12
N PRO A 498 -12.34 -1.28 22.48
CA PRO A 498 -11.11 -0.76 23.08
C PRO A 498 -11.32 0.70 23.53
N ILE A 499 -10.74 1.05 24.67
CA ILE A 499 -10.76 2.40 25.21
C ILE A 499 -9.41 3.08 24.99
N ASP A 500 -9.46 4.38 24.71
CA ASP A 500 -8.26 5.22 24.66
C ASP A 500 -7.78 5.62 26.06
N HIS A 501 -6.69 6.38 26.14
CA HIS A 501 -6.13 6.86 27.40
C HIS A 501 -7.00 7.92 28.11
N ARG A 502 -8.08 8.39 27.48
CA ARG A 502 -9.08 9.32 28.04
C ARG A 502 -10.34 8.56 28.48
N ASN A 503 -10.31 7.23 28.48
CA ASN A 503 -11.46 6.35 28.72
C ASN A 503 -12.60 6.51 27.70
N VAL A 504 -12.28 6.94 26.47
CA VAL A 504 -13.24 7.04 25.36
C VAL A 504 -13.19 5.75 24.55
N LYS A 505 -14.36 5.17 24.26
CA LYS A 505 -14.47 3.99 23.40
C LYS A 505 -14.14 4.37 21.95
N LEU A 506 -13.24 3.60 21.34
CA LEU A 506 -12.94 3.69 19.91
C LEU A 506 -14.19 3.31 19.11
N LYS A 507 -14.55 4.13 18.13
CA LYS A 507 -15.86 4.06 17.48
C LYS A 507 -15.85 4.33 15.97
N ALA A 508 -14.71 4.69 15.38
CA ALA A 508 -14.65 5.13 13.99
C ALA A 508 -15.22 4.10 13.01
N ILE A 509 -14.89 2.81 13.21
CA ILE A 509 -15.43 1.72 12.38
C ILE A 509 -16.94 1.56 12.60
N LYS A 510 -17.42 1.63 13.85
CA LYS A 510 -18.85 1.48 14.14
C LYS A 510 -19.67 2.62 13.51
N GLU A 511 -19.17 3.85 13.60
CA GLU A 511 -19.79 5.05 13.03
C GLU A 511 -19.79 5.02 11.49
N LYS A 512 -18.67 4.60 10.88
CA LYS A 512 -18.61 4.37 9.43
C LYS A 512 -19.73 3.44 8.95
N TYR A 513 -19.96 2.32 9.64
CA TYR A 513 -20.94 1.32 9.25
C TYR A 513 -22.37 1.57 9.78
N SER A 514 -22.61 2.68 10.49
CA SER A 514 -23.97 3.18 10.80
C SER A 514 -24.54 4.07 9.71
N ASP A 515 -23.74 4.43 8.70
CA ASP A 515 -24.19 5.15 7.52
C ASP A 515 -25.08 4.25 6.63
N GLU A 516 -26.10 4.83 6.00
CA GLU A 516 -27.03 4.14 5.08
C GLU A 516 -26.32 3.49 3.90
N ARG A 517 -25.21 4.08 3.44
CA ARG A 517 -24.35 3.50 2.38
C ARG A 517 -23.83 2.11 2.72
N PHE A 518 -23.80 1.77 4.01
CA PHE A 518 -23.40 0.45 4.52
C PHE A 518 -24.56 -0.33 5.15
N SER A 519 -25.81 0.00 4.80
CA SER A 519 -27.02 -0.70 5.28
C SER A 519 -27.18 -0.71 6.80
N LYS A 520 -26.56 0.25 7.52
CA LYS A 520 -26.58 0.35 8.99
C LYS A 520 -26.21 -0.95 9.71
N VAL A 521 -25.32 -1.76 9.11
CA VAL A 521 -24.98 -3.10 9.61
C VAL A 521 -24.34 -3.10 11.00
N SER A 522 -23.79 -1.97 11.46
CA SER A 522 -23.25 -1.84 12.81
C SER A 522 -24.32 -1.78 13.91
N GLU A 523 -25.59 -1.62 13.54
CA GLU A 523 -26.76 -1.59 14.43
C GLU A 523 -27.45 -2.96 14.55
N PHE A 524 -26.97 -3.98 13.82
CA PHE A 524 -27.58 -5.31 13.81
C PHE A 524 -27.53 -5.95 15.21
N LYS A 525 -28.60 -6.67 15.55
CA LYS A 525 -28.64 -7.43 16.81
C LYS A 525 -27.67 -8.60 16.74
N ILE A 526 -26.65 -8.58 17.58
CA ILE A 526 -25.64 -9.63 17.65
C ILE A 526 -26.18 -10.81 18.50
N PRO A 527 -26.16 -12.06 17.98
CA PRO A 527 -26.56 -13.24 18.74
C PRO A 527 -25.55 -13.56 19.84
N SER A 528 -26.00 -14.24 20.90
CA SER A 528 -25.12 -14.70 21.96
C SER A 528 -24.17 -15.80 21.45
N ARG A 529 -23.06 -16.02 22.17
CA ARG A 529 -22.10 -17.08 21.81
C ARG A 529 -22.74 -18.47 21.83
N GLU A 530 -23.67 -18.69 22.75
CA GLU A 530 -24.40 -19.96 22.88
C GLU A 530 -25.38 -20.17 21.73
N GLU A 531 -26.13 -19.13 21.35
CA GLU A 531 -27.03 -19.15 20.19
C GLU A 531 -26.24 -19.48 18.91
N LEU A 532 -25.14 -18.75 18.66
CA LEU A 532 -24.31 -18.97 17.48
C LEU A 532 -23.69 -20.38 17.46
N ARG A 533 -23.24 -20.90 18.61
CA ARG A 533 -22.68 -22.25 18.73
C ARG A 533 -23.74 -23.33 18.49
N SER A 534 -24.93 -23.16 19.06
CA SER A 534 -26.06 -24.09 18.88
C SER A 534 -26.51 -24.16 17.42
N TYR A 535 -26.28 -23.09 16.67
CA TYR A 535 -26.56 -23.01 15.25
C TYR A 535 -25.46 -23.63 14.37
N LEU A 536 -24.21 -23.15 14.50
CA LEU A 536 -23.14 -23.49 13.56
C LEU A 536 -22.55 -24.90 13.77
N VAL A 537 -22.46 -25.38 15.01
CA VAL A 537 -21.79 -26.66 15.31
C VAL A 537 -22.58 -27.88 14.83
N PRO A 538 -23.90 -28.00 15.09
CA PRO A 538 -24.67 -29.13 14.57
C PRO A 538 -24.72 -29.12 13.04
N LEU A 539 -24.81 -27.92 12.44
CA LEU A 539 -24.84 -27.76 11.00
C LEU A 539 -23.53 -28.23 10.35
N SER A 540 -22.37 -27.83 10.89
CA SER A 540 -21.07 -28.25 10.36
C SER A 540 -20.88 -29.77 10.41
N LEU A 541 -21.26 -30.41 11.52
CA LEU A 541 -21.19 -31.87 11.68
C LEU A 541 -22.14 -32.60 10.70
N ARG A 542 -23.33 -32.04 10.45
CA ARG A 542 -24.28 -32.59 9.48
C ARG A 542 -23.70 -32.56 8.06
N LEU A 543 -23.10 -31.43 7.68
CA LEU A 543 -22.47 -31.27 6.36
C LEU A 543 -21.28 -32.21 6.17
N GLU A 544 -20.43 -32.38 7.20
CA GLU A 544 -19.31 -33.33 7.14
C GLU A 544 -19.79 -34.78 7.03
N ARG A 545 -20.82 -35.17 7.79
CA ARG A 545 -21.38 -36.52 7.71
C ARG A 545 -21.95 -36.82 6.32
N ASN A 546 -22.66 -35.87 5.71
CA ASN A 546 -23.24 -36.05 4.38
C ASN A 546 -22.14 -36.20 3.31
N ARG A 547 -21.05 -35.43 3.43
CA ARG A 547 -19.88 -35.55 2.54
C ARG A 547 -19.17 -36.89 2.66
N LEU A 548 -19.00 -37.42 3.87
CA LEU A 548 -18.38 -38.74 4.09
C LEU A 548 -19.23 -39.86 3.49
N LYS A 549 -20.56 -39.72 3.49
CA LYS A 549 -21.49 -40.67 2.86
C LYS A 549 -21.48 -40.61 1.32
N SER A 550 -21.19 -39.44 0.73
CA SER A 550 -21.17 -39.26 -0.72
C SER A 550 -19.83 -39.62 -1.38
N GLN A 551 -18.81 -40.00 -0.62
CA GLN A 551 -17.58 -40.57 -1.18
C GLN A 551 -17.82 -42.05 -1.52
N PRO A 552 -17.53 -42.52 -2.75
CA PRO A 552 -17.71 -43.92 -3.08
C PRO A 552 -16.81 -44.79 -2.20
N SER A 553 -17.43 -45.69 -1.43
CA SER A 553 -16.73 -46.71 -0.67
C SER A 553 -16.10 -47.67 -1.67
N THR A 554 -14.77 -47.58 -1.85
CA THR A 554 -13.98 -48.67 -2.42
C THR A 554 -13.92 -49.80 -1.40
N ASN A 555 -15.04 -50.51 -1.21
CA ASN A 555 -15.13 -51.86 -0.61
C ASN A 555 -16.60 -52.32 -0.57
N SER A 556 -17.09 -52.93 -1.64
CA SER A 556 -17.92 -54.15 -1.61
C SER A 556 -18.38 -54.53 -3.02
N LEU A 557 -18.09 -55.77 -3.40
CA LEU A 557 -18.64 -56.43 -4.58
C LEU A 557 -20.05 -56.93 -4.25
N THR A 558 -21.09 -56.27 -4.77
CA THR A 558 -22.42 -56.87 -5.03
C THR A 558 -23.14 -56.07 -6.13
N PRO A 559 -23.82 -56.73 -7.08
CA PRO A 559 -24.48 -56.04 -8.20
C PRO A 559 -25.80 -55.38 -7.76
N PRO A 560 -26.28 -54.33 -8.46
CA PRO A 560 -27.44 -53.57 -8.02
C PRO A 560 -28.74 -54.23 -8.48
N ASN A 561 -29.68 -54.42 -7.54
CA ASN A 561 -31.10 -54.51 -7.86
C ASN A 561 -31.70 -53.10 -7.82
N GLN A 562 -32.47 -52.81 -8.86
CA GLN A 562 -33.30 -51.63 -9.05
C GLN A 562 -34.32 -51.50 -7.91
N ASP A 563 -34.47 -50.29 -7.36
CA ASP A 563 -35.75 -49.57 -7.35
C ASP A 563 -35.63 -48.19 -6.64
N SER A 564 -35.86 -47.15 -7.43
CA SER A 564 -36.73 -45.99 -7.15
C SER A 564 -36.67 -45.27 -5.78
N LEU A 565 -36.12 -44.05 -5.77
CA LEU A 565 -36.95 -42.83 -5.64
C LEU A 565 -36.12 -41.56 -5.94
N LEU A 566 -36.71 -40.73 -6.80
CA LEU A 566 -36.17 -39.52 -7.39
C LEU A 566 -36.03 -38.40 -6.36
N ASP A 567 -34.91 -37.69 -6.39
CA ASP A 567 -34.84 -36.30 -5.93
C ASP A 567 -33.99 -35.51 -6.94
N THR A 568 -34.59 -35.27 -8.10
CA THR A 568 -34.09 -34.37 -9.15
C THR A 568 -34.79 -33.02 -9.00
N SER A 569 -34.23 -32.16 -8.14
CA SER A 569 -34.35 -30.71 -8.26
C SER A 569 -33.13 -30.10 -7.57
N LEU A 570 -32.35 -29.29 -8.31
CA LEU A 570 -31.27 -28.36 -7.88
C LEU A 570 -30.08 -28.25 -8.87
N ILE A 571 -30.25 -28.59 -10.15
CA ILE A 571 -29.32 -28.14 -11.19
C ILE A 571 -30.14 -27.65 -12.39
N SER A 572 -30.71 -26.45 -12.25
CA SER A 572 -31.37 -25.73 -13.36
C SER A 572 -31.11 -24.22 -13.34
N CYS A 573 -30.00 -23.77 -12.76
CA CYS A 573 -29.60 -22.36 -12.79
C CYS A 573 -28.17 -22.22 -13.32
N PHE A 574 -27.96 -22.64 -14.57
CA PHE A 574 -26.92 -22.10 -15.44
C PHE A 574 -27.50 -22.17 -16.86
N SER A 575 -27.96 -21.04 -17.38
CA SER A 575 -28.57 -20.94 -18.70
C SER A 575 -27.60 -21.44 -19.78
N GLU A 576 -28.00 -22.49 -20.49
CA GLU A 576 -27.43 -22.92 -21.77
C GLU A 576 -28.34 -22.39 -22.88
N SER A 577 -27.84 -21.47 -23.71
CA SER A 577 -28.37 -21.28 -25.06
C SER A 577 -27.28 -21.69 -26.05
N GLY A 578 -27.42 -22.91 -26.58
CA GLY A 578 -26.71 -23.39 -27.76
C GLY A 578 -27.52 -23.06 -29.01
N TYR A 579 -26.90 -22.39 -29.98
CA TYR A 579 -27.46 -22.17 -31.31
C TYR A 579 -26.68 -23.06 -32.29
N ASP A 580 -27.41 -23.81 -33.13
CA ASP A 580 -26.86 -24.66 -34.18
C ASP A 580 -27.62 -24.37 -35.51
N GLY A 581 -26.85 -24.08 -36.56
CA GLY A 581 -27.13 -24.14 -38.01
C GLY A 581 -28.47 -23.71 -38.66
N ASP A 582 -28.39 -22.63 -39.44
CA ASP A 582 -28.83 -22.40 -40.85
C ASP A 582 -30.13 -23.01 -41.43
N MET A 583 -30.99 -22.15 -42.02
CA MET A 583 -31.49 -22.21 -43.42
C MET A 583 -32.49 -21.08 -43.74
N GLU A 584 -32.61 -20.78 -45.03
CA GLU A 584 -33.13 -19.57 -45.72
C GLU A 584 -34.67 -19.34 -45.70
N ASP A 585 -35.02 -18.07 -46.01
CA ASP A 585 -36.10 -17.62 -46.92
C ASP A 585 -37.34 -16.85 -46.36
N GLU A 586 -37.85 -15.98 -47.25
CA GLU A 586 -38.59 -14.71 -47.10
C GLU A 586 -39.89 -14.61 -46.26
N GLY A 587 -40.21 -13.38 -45.85
CA GLY A 587 -41.59 -12.94 -45.58
C GLY A 587 -41.74 -11.63 -44.79
N ASP A 588 -42.16 -10.55 -45.46
CA ASP A 588 -42.66 -9.30 -44.86
C ASP A 588 -43.79 -9.52 -43.83
N LEU A 589 -43.85 -8.70 -42.76
CA LEU A 589 -45.02 -7.94 -42.27
C LEU A 589 -44.88 -7.44 -40.80
N VAL A 590 -44.85 -6.11 -40.64
CA VAL A 590 -45.58 -5.22 -39.68
C VAL A 590 -45.63 -5.52 -38.17
N LEU A 591 -45.02 -4.58 -37.40
CA LEU A 591 -45.37 -3.95 -36.10
C LEU A 591 -46.47 -4.57 -35.19
N GLU A 592 -46.13 -4.85 -33.92
CA GLU A 592 -46.61 -4.09 -32.73
C GLU A 592 -45.94 -4.56 -31.41
N ASP A 593 -45.78 -3.62 -30.48
CA ASP A 593 -45.05 -3.66 -29.21
C ASP A 593 -45.62 -4.60 -28.14
N VAL A 594 -44.74 -5.25 -27.35
CA VAL A 594 -44.86 -5.38 -25.88
C VAL A 594 -43.45 -5.42 -25.27
N MET A 595 -43.14 -4.44 -24.42
CA MET A 595 -41.92 -4.34 -23.61
C MET A 595 -41.98 -5.31 -22.42
N ASP A 596 -40.93 -6.09 -22.19
CA ASP A 596 -40.59 -6.65 -20.88
C ASP A 596 -39.10 -6.36 -20.61
N ASP A 597 -38.85 -5.60 -19.55
CA ASP A 597 -37.55 -5.17 -19.04
C ASP A 597 -36.92 -6.29 -18.19
N GLU A 598 -35.81 -6.89 -18.61
CA GLU A 598 -34.75 -7.43 -17.74
C GLU A 598 -33.43 -7.54 -18.53
N ASP A 599 -32.63 -6.47 -18.54
CA ASP A 599 -31.18 -6.53 -18.81
C ASP A 599 -30.52 -5.19 -18.43
N SER A 600 -29.96 -5.05 -17.21
CA SER A 600 -29.02 -3.95 -16.88
C SER A 600 -28.12 -4.15 -15.63
N PHE A 601 -27.85 -5.38 -15.20
CA PHE A 601 -27.11 -5.60 -13.93
C PHE A 601 -25.59 -5.32 -14.00
N PHE A 602 -24.98 -5.21 -15.18
CA PHE A 602 -23.52 -5.08 -15.32
C PHE A 602 -23.01 -3.64 -15.51
N ASP A 603 -23.87 -2.68 -15.87
CA ASP A 603 -23.49 -1.26 -16.06
C ASP A 603 -23.47 -0.47 -14.73
N GLU A 604 -24.03 -1.04 -13.66
CA GLU A 604 -24.05 -0.45 -12.32
C GLU A 604 -22.72 -0.66 -11.56
N PHE A 605 -21.94 -1.69 -11.90
CA PHE A 605 -20.70 -2.05 -11.20
C PHE A 605 -19.47 -1.22 -11.61
N ARG A 606 -19.48 -0.57 -12.78
CA ARG A 606 -18.50 0.45 -13.16
C ARG A 606 -18.90 1.86 -12.73
N SER A 607 -20.21 2.15 -12.68
CA SER A 607 -20.70 3.51 -12.47
C SER A 607 -20.84 3.93 -11.00
N LEU A 608 -20.90 3.01 -10.02
CA LEU A 608 -20.93 3.38 -8.59
C LEU A 608 -19.62 4.00 -8.07
N ASP A 609 -18.47 3.65 -8.68
CA ASP A 609 -17.15 4.26 -8.36
C ASP A 609 -16.88 5.54 -9.19
N GLU A 610 -17.81 5.94 -10.07
CA GLU A 610 -17.70 7.14 -10.93
C GLU A 610 -18.83 8.18 -10.71
N ARG A 611 -20.07 7.77 -10.44
CA ARG A 611 -21.22 8.69 -10.25
C ARG A 611 -21.29 9.33 -8.87
N SER A 612 -20.65 8.73 -7.85
CA SER A 612 -20.40 9.42 -6.57
C SER A 612 -19.34 10.53 -6.69
N MET A 613 -18.52 10.50 -7.75
CA MET A 613 -17.35 11.36 -7.91
C MET A 613 -17.53 12.52 -8.91
N LEU A 614 -18.64 12.58 -9.67
CA LEU A 614 -18.77 13.53 -10.79
C LEU A 614 -19.70 14.74 -10.58
N ASN A 615 -20.26 14.94 -9.38
CA ASN A 615 -20.98 16.18 -9.06
C ASN A 615 -20.30 16.97 -7.94
N ARG A 616 -19.16 17.60 -8.27
CA ARG A 616 -18.70 18.92 -7.73
C ARG A 616 -17.26 19.25 -8.17
N GLN A 617 -16.99 19.32 -9.47
CA GLN A 617 -15.80 20.03 -9.96
C GLN A 617 -16.11 20.75 -11.28
N LEU A 618 -16.88 21.84 -11.18
CA LEU A 618 -16.70 22.99 -12.05
C LEU A 618 -16.27 24.14 -11.15
N GLY A 619 -15.23 24.83 -11.61
CA GLY A 619 -14.27 25.54 -10.77
C GLY A 619 -14.88 26.55 -9.80
N ASP A 620 -14.32 26.59 -8.60
CA ASP A 620 -13.93 27.86 -8.01
C ASP A 620 -12.82 27.66 -6.97
N SER A 621 -11.78 28.44 -7.16
CA SER A 621 -10.74 28.72 -6.17
C SER A 621 -11.33 29.52 -5.02
N SER A 622 -11.95 28.83 -4.05
CA SER A 622 -12.43 29.44 -2.80
C SER A 622 -12.59 28.40 -1.67
N PHE A 623 -11.55 27.60 -1.39
CA PHE A 623 -11.54 26.72 -0.22
C PHE A 623 -11.12 27.49 1.06
N LEU A 624 -11.91 28.49 1.43
CA LEU A 624 -11.90 29.17 2.74
C LEU A 624 -13.34 29.58 3.10
N ALA A 625 -14.26 28.61 3.16
CA ALA A 625 -15.54 28.74 3.88
C ALA A 625 -16.24 27.38 3.92
N SER A 626 -15.99 26.60 4.96
CA SER A 626 -16.90 25.55 5.42
C SER A 626 -16.74 25.45 6.93
N GLU A 627 -17.30 26.46 7.59
CA GLU A 627 -17.69 26.41 8.99
C GLU A 627 -18.99 25.60 9.08
N GLU A 628 -18.92 24.27 9.04
CA GLU A 628 -20.02 23.39 9.47
C GLU A 628 -19.58 21.91 9.53
N TYR A 629 -18.42 21.67 10.14
CA TYR A 629 -18.20 20.46 10.91
C TYR A 629 -17.80 20.95 12.29
N ALA A 630 -18.63 20.67 13.29
CA ALA A 630 -18.32 21.03 14.67
C ALA A 630 -16.93 20.49 15.03
N ARG A 631 -15.98 21.41 15.25
CA ARG A 631 -14.60 21.18 15.72
C ARG A 631 -14.62 20.62 17.15
N SER A 632 -15.22 19.45 17.33
CA SER A 632 -15.29 18.71 18.59
C SER A 632 -14.19 17.65 18.70
N THR A 633 -13.54 17.29 17.60
CA THR A 633 -12.32 16.49 17.61
C THR A 633 -11.12 17.43 17.53
N SER A 634 -10.78 18.07 18.65
CA SER A 634 -9.36 18.39 18.86
C SER A 634 -8.59 17.09 18.66
N THR A 635 -7.60 17.06 17.77
CA THR A 635 -6.61 15.96 17.72
C THR A 635 -5.44 16.37 18.63
N PRO A 636 -5.53 16.31 19.97
CA PRO A 636 -4.33 16.43 20.78
C PRO A 636 -3.45 15.24 20.42
N SER A 637 -2.14 15.48 20.21
CA SER A 637 -1.16 14.45 19.90
C SER A 637 -1.49 13.16 20.64
N ILE A 638 -1.92 12.12 19.91
CA ILE A 638 -2.55 10.88 20.39
C ILE A 638 -1.72 10.18 21.50
N LEU A 639 -0.47 10.61 21.69
CA LEU A 639 0.56 9.93 22.45
C LEU A 639 1.46 10.84 23.29
N ARG A 640 1.18 12.14 23.44
CA ARG A 640 2.04 13.03 24.23
C ARG A 640 1.44 13.25 25.63
N GLN A 641 1.95 12.55 26.64
CA GLN A 641 1.74 12.94 28.03
C GLN A 641 2.67 14.10 28.36
N SER A 642 2.11 15.22 28.83
CA SER A 642 2.85 16.33 29.42
C SER A 642 3.36 15.90 30.79
N HIS A 643 4.62 15.44 30.85
CA HIS A 643 5.36 15.49 32.10
C HIS A 643 5.89 16.91 32.25
N ASP A 644 5.23 17.71 33.06
CA ASP A 644 5.89 18.64 33.99
C ASP A 644 4.87 19.30 34.94
N LYS A 645 5.26 19.35 36.21
CA LYS A 645 4.71 20.10 37.37
C LYS A 645 3.69 19.39 38.27
N ALA A 646 4.24 18.87 39.37
CA ALA A 646 3.61 18.84 40.69
C ALA A 646 3.85 20.18 41.42
N PHE A 647 2.96 20.52 42.37
CA PHE A 647 2.97 21.62 43.37
C PHE A 647 2.75 23.04 42.78
N PHE A 648 1.79 23.89 43.21
CA PHE A 648 1.08 24.11 44.47
C PHE A 648 -0.42 24.44 44.24
N GLU A 649 -1.26 24.11 45.23
CA GLU A 649 -2.60 24.70 45.47
C GLU A 649 -2.45 26.13 46.05
N ASP A 650 -3.32 27.05 45.63
CA ASP A 650 -4.08 27.91 46.56
C ASP A 650 -5.20 28.68 45.82
N ASP A 651 -6.29 28.87 46.56
CA ASP A 651 -7.61 29.41 46.20
C ASP A 651 -7.61 30.81 45.57
N LEU A 652 -8.63 31.10 44.74
CA LEU A 652 -9.39 32.38 44.72
C LEU A 652 -10.57 32.32 43.72
N GLU A 653 -11.75 32.73 44.21
CA GLU A 653 -13.08 32.77 43.58
C GLU A 653 -13.23 33.76 42.39
N PRO A 654 -14.32 33.65 41.59
CA PRO A 654 -14.43 34.26 40.26
C PRO A 654 -14.96 35.70 40.26
N MET A 655 -14.52 36.52 39.31
CA MET A 655 -15.02 37.88 39.10
C MET A 655 -15.53 38.07 37.66
N GLU A 656 -16.82 38.36 37.54
CA GLU A 656 -17.54 38.74 36.31
C GLU A 656 -17.05 40.10 35.78
N ILE A 657 -16.89 40.24 34.45
CA ILE A 657 -16.87 41.55 33.77
C ILE A 657 -17.58 41.43 32.41
N GLU A 658 -18.59 42.30 32.25
CA GLU A 658 -19.49 42.54 31.11
C GLU A 658 -18.83 43.20 29.86
N PRO A 659 -19.54 43.23 28.71
CA PRO A 659 -18.97 43.57 27.40
C PRO A 659 -18.94 45.07 27.10
N VAL A 660 -17.96 45.51 26.30
CA VAL A 660 -17.85 46.89 25.78
C VAL A 660 -18.08 46.92 24.28
N ALA A 661 -19.04 47.75 23.86
CA ALA A 661 -19.35 48.13 22.48
C ALA A 661 -18.61 49.41 22.07
N ILE A 662 -18.26 49.55 20.78
CA ILE A 662 -17.90 50.84 20.17
C ILE A 662 -18.47 50.93 18.74
N ASP A 663 -19.11 52.07 18.47
CA ASP A 663 -19.92 52.46 17.31
C ASP A 663 -19.15 52.91 16.04
N ASN A 664 -19.91 52.92 14.93
CA ASN A 664 -19.60 53.41 13.58
C ASN A 664 -19.99 54.89 13.35
N VAL A 665 -19.25 55.62 12.48
CA VAL A 665 -19.74 56.69 11.54
C VAL A 665 -18.68 56.82 10.40
N ILE A 666 -18.88 56.35 9.16
CA ILE A 666 -19.52 56.93 7.94
C ILE A 666 -18.82 58.20 7.36
N ASP A 667 -18.29 58.11 6.13
CA ASP A 667 -18.77 58.96 5.01
C ASP A 667 -18.53 58.36 3.61
N SER A 668 -19.47 58.70 2.72
CA SER A 668 -19.76 58.28 1.33
C SER A 668 -18.96 59.09 0.29
N SER A 669 -18.82 58.74 -1.01
CA SER A 669 -19.86 58.81 -2.06
C SER A 669 -19.37 58.35 -3.47
N ASN A 670 -20.35 58.11 -4.34
CA ASN A 670 -20.39 57.48 -5.68
C ASN A 670 -20.06 58.36 -6.93
N GLU A 671 -19.91 57.66 -8.07
CA GLU A 671 -20.32 57.96 -9.48
C GLU A 671 -19.47 58.93 -10.37
N VAL A 672 -18.90 58.53 -11.52
CA VAL A 672 -19.35 58.11 -12.89
C VAL A 672 -19.08 59.21 -13.94
N HIS A 673 -18.30 58.90 -14.99
CA HIS A 673 -18.63 59.13 -16.42
C HIS A 673 -17.52 58.60 -17.37
N ALA A 674 -17.94 57.84 -18.38
CA ALA A 674 -17.20 57.51 -19.62
C ALA A 674 -17.32 58.72 -20.63
N PRO A 675 -16.73 58.76 -21.87
CA PRO A 675 -16.86 57.69 -22.89
C PRO A 675 -15.78 57.60 -24.04
N ILE A 676 -16.03 56.63 -24.94
CA ILE A 676 -15.80 56.54 -26.42
C ILE A 676 -14.65 55.69 -27.00
N ALA A 677 -15.14 54.67 -27.72
CA ALA A 677 -14.60 53.66 -28.65
C ALA A 677 -13.68 54.09 -29.81
N ARG A 678 -12.89 53.12 -30.31
CA ARG A 678 -12.89 52.64 -31.71
C ARG A 678 -12.08 51.32 -31.87
N GLN A 679 -12.63 50.39 -32.64
CA GLN A 679 -12.00 49.22 -33.30
C GLN A 679 -12.30 49.35 -34.82
N PRO A 680 -11.88 48.44 -35.73
CA PRO A 680 -10.62 47.68 -35.94
C PRO A 680 -10.16 47.74 -37.43
N LEU A 681 -9.13 46.98 -37.87
CA LEU A 681 -9.16 46.07 -39.06
C LEU A 681 -7.77 45.52 -39.51
N LYS A 682 -7.70 44.18 -39.56
CA LYS A 682 -7.20 43.22 -40.57
C LYS A 682 -5.78 43.28 -41.21
N GLN A 683 -5.14 42.10 -41.10
CA GLN A 683 -4.47 41.24 -42.11
C GLN A 683 -3.42 41.84 -43.06
N ILE A 684 -2.22 41.23 -43.08
CA ILE A 684 -1.51 40.75 -44.28
C ILE A 684 -0.60 39.57 -43.84
N GLU A 685 -0.73 38.46 -44.57
CA GLU A 685 0.09 37.24 -44.53
C GLU A 685 1.36 37.37 -45.38
N ASN A 686 2.17 36.29 -45.35
CA ASN A 686 3.19 35.87 -46.32
C ASN A 686 4.59 36.51 -46.16
N ASN A 687 5.71 35.80 -46.31
CA ASN A 687 6.09 34.39 -46.46
C ASN A 687 7.63 34.39 -46.61
N VAL A 688 8.32 33.31 -46.20
CA VAL A 688 9.48 32.69 -46.92
C VAL A 688 10.81 33.53 -46.93
N GLU A 689 12.07 33.08 -46.83
CA GLU A 689 12.86 31.84 -46.98
C GLU A 689 14.21 32.09 -46.23
N ILE A 690 14.78 31.13 -45.47
CA ILE A 690 15.87 30.17 -45.80
C ILE A 690 17.29 30.77 -46.06
N SER A 691 18.29 30.03 -45.55
CA SER A 691 19.74 29.99 -45.86
C SER A 691 20.62 31.09 -45.24
N ASP A 692 21.86 30.86 -44.82
CA ASP A 692 22.72 29.68 -44.78
C ASP A 692 23.88 29.96 -43.81
N ALA A 693 24.54 28.91 -43.33
CA ALA A 693 25.76 28.90 -42.53
C ALA A 693 26.99 29.39 -43.35
N PRO A 694 28.25 29.05 -43.00
CA PRO A 694 28.98 28.99 -41.72
C PRO A 694 30.25 29.89 -41.78
N GLN A 695 31.02 30.03 -40.68
CA GLN A 695 32.50 29.90 -40.76
C GLN A 695 33.21 29.97 -39.40
N LYS A 696 34.17 29.04 -39.27
CA LYS A 696 35.18 28.89 -38.20
C LYS A 696 36.27 29.96 -38.33
N SER A 697 36.84 30.40 -37.21
CA SER A 697 38.31 30.45 -36.97
C SER A 697 38.61 30.99 -35.55
N THR A 698 39.13 30.18 -34.63
CA THR A 698 40.55 29.98 -34.26
C THR A 698 41.35 31.20 -33.75
N ILE A 699 41.80 31.08 -32.49
CA ILE A 699 43.10 31.49 -31.90
C ILE A 699 43.27 32.98 -31.52
N LYS A 700 43.37 33.28 -30.21
CA LYS A 700 44.64 33.68 -29.54
C LYS A 700 44.48 33.94 -28.04
N THR A 701 45.28 33.19 -27.30
CA THR A 701 45.86 33.43 -25.98
C THR A 701 46.31 34.88 -25.74
N ASN A 702 46.10 35.37 -24.51
CA ASN A 702 47.09 36.24 -23.86
C ASN A 702 47.09 36.08 -22.34
N GLN A 703 48.26 35.71 -21.83
CA GLN A 703 48.65 35.70 -20.43
C GLN A 703 48.71 37.14 -19.88
N ARG A 704 48.45 37.31 -18.58
CA ARG A 704 49.30 38.15 -17.72
C ARG A 704 49.14 37.80 -16.24
N ARG A 705 50.23 37.23 -15.69
CA ARG A 705 50.59 37.14 -14.28
C ARG A 705 50.59 38.52 -13.60
N LYS A 706 50.21 38.58 -12.33
CA LYS A 706 50.96 39.31 -11.28
C LYS A 706 50.88 38.55 -9.95
N GLU A 707 52.05 38.30 -9.39
CA GLU A 707 52.36 37.67 -8.11
C GLU A 707 52.60 38.72 -7.01
N ILE A 708 52.17 38.40 -5.76
CA ILE A 708 52.90 38.56 -4.46
C ILE A 708 53.05 40.03 -3.92
N PRO A 709 53.07 40.35 -2.58
CA PRO A 709 53.56 39.55 -1.43
C PRO A 709 52.79 39.53 -0.10
N LEU A 710 53.25 38.56 0.71
CA LEU A 710 53.15 38.35 2.15
C LEU A 710 53.51 39.57 3.02
N ARG A 711 52.89 39.66 4.21
CA ARG A 711 53.52 40.24 5.41
C ARG A 711 53.07 39.53 6.69
N THR A 712 54.08 39.28 7.53
CA THR A 712 54.11 38.55 8.80
C THR A 712 54.00 39.47 10.02
N ARG A 713 53.96 38.83 11.22
CA ARG A 713 54.15 39.33 12.61
C ARG A 713 52.87 39.74 13.35
N ARG A 714 52.67 39.47 14.66
CA ARG A 714 53.59 39.15 15.77
C ARG A 714 52.83 38.57 17.00
N THR A 715 53.46 37.59 17.65
CA THR A 715 53.54 37.24 19.09
C THR A 715 52.88 38.13 20.18
N ARG A 716 52.25 37.51 21.19
CA ARG A 716 52.68 37.36 22.62
C ARG A 716 51.51 36.88 23.50
N GLN A 717 51.62 35.71 24.15
CA GLN A 717 52.03 35.46 25.56
C GLN A 717 50.97 35.78 26.63
N SER A 718 50.45 34.73 27.31
CA SER A 718 50.53 34.43 28.76
C SER A 718 49.37 33.47 29.14
N THR A 719 49.59 32.18 29.46
CA THR A 719 49.84 31.60 30.81
C THR A 719 48.88 32.11 31.90
N VAL A 720 48.29 31.33 32.83
CA VAL A 720 48.40 29.92 33.29
C VAL A 720 47.31 29.69 34.38
N HIS A 721 47.04 28.41 34.74
CA HIS A 721 46.25 27.83 35.86
C HIS A 721 44.72 27.75 35.68
N GLY A 722 44.05 26.62 35.94
CA GLY A 722 44.42 25.44 36.74
C GLY A 722 43.42 25.25 37.89
N ILE A 723 43.08 23.98 38.16
CA ILE A 723 42.40 23.41 39.35
C ILE A 723 40.91 23.06 39.18
N GLU A 724 40.70 21.75 39.01
CA GLU A 724 39.81 20.82 39.74
C GLU A 724 38.47 21.35 40.30
N SER A 725 37.36 20.72 39.88
CA SER A 725 36.63 19.69 40.65
C SER A 725 35.78 18.84 39.73
#